data_AF-A0A956BSL8-F1
#
_entry.id   AF-A0A956BSL8-F1
#
_cell.length_a   1.000
_cell.length_b   1.000
_cell.length_c   1.000
_cell.angle_alpha   90.00
_cell.angle_beta   90.00
_cell.angle_gamma   90.00
#
_symmetry.space_group_name_H-M   'P 1'
#
loop_
_entity.id
_entity.type
_entity.pdbx_description
1 polymer ?
#
loop_
_entity_poly.entity_id
_entity_poly.type
_entity_poly.pdbx_seq_one_letter_code
_entity_poly.pdbx_strand_id
1 'polypeptide(L)'
;MSDEDRTTEGPPTTQGALGQDVPAEDAPVTAPAPAARRPTPPAGPFGSLARHVAVGASVAAVLAATDVSVGAARANAVGLSWTDRLVALANTASMLAPAGVLSGVSVALLLLVAAQTPWFEGWRRTPHGPKALFRPNPEAFASALGICVAVFGYATATSRAMRHFATRYHDPQLASWAMSAFSLALVVSVVFLAATVRVIALPIARRLPRVASLGLLALFVLAGASAALLGLVARAPMLLRAYDPVMLAYAPGVCLLYGLLALVFGRYFAERPTRRLALFLLGLSIAGLTWTGATYGDRNRVRAAVEHESVIGRPLLRVYLALTDRDGDGHAFAFGGGDCDDGDPDVHPGALDNPGDGIDADCFDGDGSREVADFGTGHYAPRPSHIVRPNILLISVDALRPDHLGCYGYERPTSPNIDEFCAQAVRFDRVIAQSSRSIRSIPAVFTGRYPSQVAYGSEYLWPSLRRENQTFSEALRARGYRTVVTMGTDYFTRVDGFFQGFEEANQIPVYRPARARPVDESIRQLDTLIESNRPWLLWTHLFNVHERYLWDRTPSRFGRELVDEYDTEIVLADEQVGRLLAHLSERGAADNTVVVFMSDHGEAFSEHGHTGHSQALYNEEVYATLMIRAPSVAPRVVEGPVALFDVMPTILNLAGVPLPEPVPARSLVGPMTGAPLDPERLIFTELMPDGLYPYDQKAIYRGNQKLIYWTREGTYQLFDLATDPHEQHDLSDERRDEARELLGLLRAWIAQTHLPQNRTEDIVTEARLAAEPANMTARLDAQFPGMFTLLGYDLPETTFRPGERIAVDFFYRVDASITKDLFFYVNIEGPAGYPVPPHFHAHHYPIHGRYRTTDWRPGEILRDSVQMVIPRDIRHPVELRVTLTVLDAQFPVEYRTPTGAGVTIEVGRVQIR
;
A
#
# COMPACT_ATOMS: atom_id res chain seq x y z
N MET A 1 -54.85 -38.41 -19.93
CA MET A 1 -55.92 -39.42 -19.79
C MET A 1 -55.30 -40.78 -20.00
N SER A 2 -55.15 -41.51 -18.89
CA SER A 2 -55.61 -42.90 -18.72
C SER A 2 -55.62 -43.89 -19.91
N ASP A 3 -54.75 -44.89 -19.78
CA ASP A 3 -55.08 -46.32 -19.53
C ASP A 3 -55.61 -47.28 -20.62
N GLU A 4 -55.03 -48.51 -20.58
CA GLU A 4 -55.59 -49.88 -20.63
C GLU A 4 -56.64 -50.29 -21.72
N ASP A 5 -56.66 -51.51 -22.26
CA ASP A 5 -56.88 -52.79 -21.55
C ASP A 5 -56.32 -54.06 -22.29
N ARG A 6 -56.80 -55.27 -21.94
CA ARG A 6 -56.10 -56.59 -21.99
C ARG A 6 -56.63 -57.66 -22.98
N THR A 7 -55.99 -58.84 -22.90
CA THR A 7 -56.54 -60.23 -23.06
C THR A 7 -56.77 -60.80 -24.48
N THR A 8 -56.78 -62.14 -24.75
CA THR A 8 -56.80 -63.36 -23.89
C THR A 8 -56.17 -64.62 -24.57
N GLU A 9 -55.71 -65.59 -23.74
CA GLU A 9 -55.75 -67.09 -23.88
C GLU A 9 -55.03 -67.93 -24.99
N GLY A 10 -54.89 -69.25 -24.72
CA GLY A 10 -54.30 -70.35 -25.57
C GLY A 10 -55.36 -71.42 -25.95
N PRO A 11 -55.13 -72.77 -26.01
CA PRO A 11 -53.96 -73.59 -25.60
C PRO A 11 -53.40 -74.65 -26.66
N PRO A 12 -53.40 -76.03 -26.54
CA PRO A 12 -52.16 -76.80 -26.22
C PRO A 12 -51.78 -78.10 -27.03
N THR A 13 -50.51 -78.55 -26.83
CA THR A 13 -49.94 -79.96 -26.74
C THR A 13 -50.02 -81.02 -27.87
N THR A 14 -48.91 -81.77 -28.13
CA THR A 14 -48.67 -83.21 -27.76
C THR A 14 -47.39 -83.89 -28.37
N GLN A 15 -46.71 -84.76 -27.59
CA GLN A 15 -45.87 -85.98 -27.92
C GLN A 15 -44.69 -85.87 -28.96
N GLY A 16 -43.67 -86.75 -29.07
CA GLY A 16 -43.16 -87.98 -28.38
C GLY A 16 -42.44 -88.94 -29.39
N ALA A 17 -41.47 -89.83 -29.11
CA ALA A 17 -40.55 -90.15 -27.98
C ALA A 17 -39.48 -91.24 -28.38
N LEU A 18 -38.61 -91.68 -27.44
CA LEU A 18 -37.78 -92.94 -27.37
C LEU A 18 -36.33 -93.06 -27.95
N GLY A 19 -35.49 -93.83 -27.21
CA GLY A 19 -34.13 -94.32 -27.52
C GLY A 19 -33.31 -94.65 -26.23
N GLN A 20 -32.64 -95.81 -26.11
CA GLN A 20 -32.01 -96.31 -24.86
C GLN A 20 -30.60 -96.92 -25.05
N ASP A 21 -29.70 -96.80 -24.04
CA ASP A 21 -29.12 -97.92 -23.23
C ASP A 21 -27.97 -97.47 -22.25
N VAL A 22 -27.54 -98.35 -21.33
CA VAL A 22 -27.05 -98.11 -19.93
C VAL A 22 -26.17 -99.32 -19.45
N PRO A 23 -25.20 -99.32 -18.47
CA PRO A 23 -24.94 -98.47 -17.27
C PRO A 23 -23.43 -98.11 -16.95
N ALA A 24 -23.11 -97.87 -15.66
CA ALA A 24 -21.83 -98.00 -14.89
C ALA A 24 -20.88 -96.77 -14.78
N GLU A 25 -20.36 -96.36 -13.59
CA GLU A 25 -20.55 -96.81 -12.18
C GLU A 25 -20.32 -95.62 -11.18
N ASP A 26 -20.43 -95.83 -9.85
CA ASP A 26 -20.45 -94.81 -8.76
C ASP A 26 -19.18 -93.91 -8.65
N ALA A 27 -19.09 -92.77 -7.91
CA ALA A 27 -19.77 -92.30 -6.68
C ALA A 27 -19.75 -90.71 -6.54
N PRO A 28 -19.93 -90.01 -5.38
CA PRO A 28 -20.98 -88.95 -5.34
C PRO A 28 -20.63 -87.54 -4.73
N VAL A 29 -21.61 -86.63 -4.83
CA VAL A 29 -21.83 -85.35 -4.08
C VAL A 29 -20.88 -84.16 -4.30
N THR A 30 -21.39 -83.07 -4.91
CA THR A 30 -21.56 -81.70 -4.33
C THR A 30 -22.02 -80.67 -5.38
N ALA A 31 -22.75 -79.63 -4.95
CA ALA A 31 -23.23 -78.56 -5.84
C ALA A 31 -22.23 -77.38 -5.93
N PRO A 32 -22.08 -76.74 -7.11
CA PRO A 32 -21.12 -75.64 -7.28
C PRO A 32 -21.60 -74.33 -6.65
N ALA A 33 -20.67 -73.66 -5.95
CA ALA A 33 -20.85 -72.33 -5.35
C ALA A 33 -20.87 -71.21 -6.42
N PRO A 34 -21.45 -70.02 -6.14
CA PRO A 34 -21.59 -68.95 -7.13
C PRO A 34 -20.24 -68.39 -7.62
N ALA A 35 -20.19 -68.04 -8.91
CA ALA A 35 -18.97 -67.59 -9.58
C ALA A 35 -18.38 -66.31 -8.96
N ALA A 36 -17.11 -66.37 -8.59
CA ALA A 36 -16.38 -65.21 -8.08
C ALA A 36 -16.19 -64.13 -9.15
N ARG A 37 -16.42 -62.86 -8.79
CA ARG A 37 -16.06 -61.71 -9.65
C ARG A 37 -14.55 -61.72 -9.86
N ARG A 38 -14.09 -61.68 -11.12
CA ARG A 38 -12.67 -61.46 -11.43
C ARG A 38 -12.24 -60.10 -10.86
N PRO A 39 -11.09 -60.02 -10.16
CA PRO A 39 -10.54 -58.73 -9.75
C PRO A 39 -10.13 -57.93 -10.99
N THR A 40 -10.48 -56.65 -11.02
CA THR A 40 -9.93 -55.70 -12.00
C THR A 40 -8.42 -55.54 -11.78
N PRO A 41 -7.59 -55.44 -12.84
CA PRO A 41 -6.16 -55.23 -12.68
C PRO A 41 -5.88 -53.91 -11.95
N PRO A 42 -4.80 -53.82 -11.14
CA PRO A 42 -4.41 -52.57 -10.51
C PRO A 42 -4.08 -51.51 -11.57
N ALA A 43 -4.51 -50.27 -11.33
CA ALA A 43 -4.21 -49.17 -12.25
C ALA A 43 -2.70 -48.94 -12.35
N GLY A 44 -2.15 -49.02 -13.57
CA GLY A 44 -0.72 -48.78 -13.82
C GLY A 44 -0.28 -47.35 -13.45
N PRO A 45 1.05 -47.10 -13.34
CA PRO A 45 1.60 -45.88 -12.74
C PRO A 45 1.15 -44.56 -13.40
N PHE A 46 0.85 -44.57 -14.70
CA PHE A 46 0.29 -43.39 -15.38
C PHE A 46 -1.13 -43.00 -14.89
N GLY A 47 -1.89 -43.94 -14.32
CA GLY A 47 -3.22 -43.70 -13.75
C GLY A 47 -3.19 -43.02 -12.39
N SER A 48 -2.15 -43.28 -11.57
CA SER A 48 -1.97 -42.55 -10.31
C SER A 48 -1.41 -41.15 -10.55
N LEU A 49 -0.48 -40.96 -11.48
CA LEU A 49 0.03 -39.63 -11.85
C LEU A 49 -1.11 -38.67 -12.23
N ALA A 50 -1.97 -39.11 -13.16
CA ALA A 50 -3.16 -38.37 -13.57
C ALA A 50 -4.09 -37.98 -12.41
N ARG A 51 -4.24 -38.85 -11.40
CA ARG A 51 -5.11 -38.60 -10.24
C ARG A 51 -4.60 -37.44 -9.37
N HIS A 52 -3.30 -37.34 -9.13
CA HIS A 52 -2.75 -36.29 -8.26
C HIS A 52 -2.54 -34.96 -9.00
N VAL A 53 -2.31 -34.97 -10.32
CA VAL A 53 -2.39 -33.75 -11.15
C VAL A 53 -3.77 -33.10 -11.02
N ALA A 54 -4.86 -33.89 -11.05
CA ALA A 54 -6.21 -33.37 -10.86
C ALA A 54 -6.45 -32.80 -9.44
N VAL A 55 -5.89 -33.42 -8.39
CA VAL A 55 -5.91 -32.88 -7.03
C VAL A 55 -5.11 -31.57 -6.92
N GLY A 56 -3.93 -31.51 -7.55
CA GLY A 56 -3.09 -30.31 -7.60
C GLY A 56 -3.78 -29.11 -8.24
N ALA A 57 -4.40 -29.31 -9.41
CA ALA A 57 -5.21 -28.29 -10.07
C ALA A 57 -6.45 -27.88 -9.22
N SER A 58 -7.12 -28.83 -8.58
CA SER A 58 -8.27 -28.54 -7.70
C SER A 58 -7.86 -27.71 -6.48
N VAL A 59 -6.67 -27.94 -5.91
CA VAL A 59 -6.18 -27.12 -4.80
C VAL A 59 -5.79 -25.72 -5.29
N ALA A 60 -5.06 -25.57 -6.40
CA ALA A 60 -4.71 -24.25 -6.95
C ALA A 60 -5.94 -23.33 -7.13
N ALA A 61 -7.06 -23.87 -7.63
CA ALA A 61 -8.32 -23.12 -7.73
C ALA A 61 -8.89 -22.71 -6.35
N VAL A 62 -8.80 -23.57 -5.34
CA VAL A 62 -9.23 -23.25 -3.96
C VAL A 62 -8.27 -22.25 -3.28
N LEU A 63 -6.98 -22.26 -3.63
CA LEU A 63 -6.00 -21.29 -3.13
C LEU A 63 -6.27 -19.90 -3.68
N ALA A 64 -6.51 -19.78 -4.99
CA ALA A 64 -6.95 -18.55 -5.62
C ALA A 64 -8.30 -18.07 -5.06
N ALA A 65 -9.25 -18.98 -4.82
CA ALA A 65 -10.52 -18.64 -4.19
C ALA A 65 -10.33 -18.10 -2.76
N THR A 66 -9.39 -18.66 -2.00
CA THR A 66 -9.05 -18.19 -0.65
C THR A 66 -8.33 -16.85 -0.69
N ASP A 67 -7.34 -16.70 -1.58
CA ASP A 67 -6.56 -15.48 -1.77
C ASP A 67 -7.44 -14.30 -2.22
N VAL A 68 -8.23 -14.48 -3.28
CA VAL A 68 -9.15 -13.44 -3.77
C VAL A 68 -10.30 -13.17 -2.79
N SER A 69 -10.70 -14.14 -1.96
CA SER A 69 -11.67 -13.88 -0.87
C SER A 69 -11.05 -13.13 0.32
N VAL A 70 -9.76 -13.32 0.60
CA VAL A 70 -9.02 -12.58 1.62
C VAL A 70 -8.70 -11.16 1.13
N GLY A 71 -8.23 -11.03 -0.10
CA GLY A 71 -8.03 -9.75 -0.77
C GLY A 71 -9.33 -8.96 -0.85
N ALA A 72 -10.42 -9.56 -1.35
CA ALA A 72 -11.74 -8.91 -1.38
C ALA A 72 -12.42 -8.69 -0.01
N ALA A 73 -11.79 -9.10 1.09
CA ALA A 73 -12.18 -8.76 2.47
C ALA A 73 -11.27 -7.70 3.11
N ARG A 74 -10.15 -7.36 2.47
CA ARG A 74 -9.30 -6.18 2.75
C ARG A 74 -9.76 -5.00 1.87
N ALA A 75 -9.87 -5.28 0.57
CA ALA A 75 -10.28 -4.42 -0.53
C ALA A 75 -11.76 -3.96 -0.50
N ASN A 76 -12.32 -3.66 0.69
CA ASN A 76 -13.61 -2.97 0.80
C ASN A 76 -13.58 -1.59 0.10
N ALA A 77 -12.40 -1.01 -0.11
CA ALA A 77 -12.20 0.24 -0.86
C ALA A 77 -12.30 0.12 -2.40
N VAL A 78 -12.24 -1.09 -2.98
CA VAL A 78 -12.08 -1.27 -4.45
C VAL A 78 -13.40 -1.60 -5.17
N GLY A 79 -14.55 -1.58 -4.47
CA GLY A 79 -15.89 -1.65 -5.08
C GLY A 79 -16.24 -2.93 -5.88
N LEU A 80 -15.34 -3.91 -5.98
CA LEU A 80 -15.34 -4.96 -7.02
C LEU A 80 -16.68 -5.64 -7.26
N SER A 81 -17.14 -5.60 -8.51
CA SER A 81 -18.35 -6.32 -8.95
C SER A 81 -18.18 -7.84 -8.81
N TRP A 82 -19.29 -8.58 -8.80
CA TRP A 82 -19.23 -10.05 -8.80
C TRP A 82 -18.51 -10.60 -10.05
N THR A 83 -18.56 -9.89 -11.19
CA THR A 83 -17.83 -10.31 -12.40
C THR A 83 -16.33 -10.09 -12.26
N ASP A 84 -15.90 -8.98 -11.66
CA ASP A 84 -14.47 -8.68 -11.47
C ASP A 84 -13.85 -9.62 -10.43
N ARG A 85 -14.58 -9.96 -9.37
CA ARG A 85 -14.18 -11.02 -8.42
C ARG A 85 -14.00 -12.38 -9.12
N LEU A 86 -14.82 -12.71 -10.12
CA LEU A 86 -14.65 -13.93 -10.92
C LEU A 86 -13.46 -13.86 -11.89
N VAL A 87 -13.20 -12.72 -12.51
CA VAL A 87 -12.04 -12.55 -13.42
C VAL A 87 -10.73 -12.51 -12.64
N ALA A 88 -10.66 -11.81 -11.50
CA ALA A 88 -9.53 -11.85 -10.57
C ALA A 88 -9.28 -13.29 -10.09
N LEU A 89 -10.33 -14.01 -9.69
CA LEU A 89 -10.24 -15.43 -9.33
C LEU A 89 -9.70 -16.29 -10.48
N ALA A 90 -10.20 -16.11 -11.71
CA ALA A 90 -9.73 -16.86 -12.88
C ALA A 90 -8.25 -16.57 -13.20
N ASN A 91 -7.82 -15.32 -13.06
CA ASN A 91 -6.43 -14.90 -13.29
C ASN A 91 -5.49 -15.46 -12.23
N THR A 92 -5.76 -15.24 -10.94
CA THR A 92 -4.94 -15.78 -9.83
C THR A 92 -4.94 -17.31 -9.85
N ALA A 93 -6.06 -17.97 -10.20
CA ALA A 93 -6.11 -19.43 -10.36
C ALA A 93 -5.25 -19.93 -11.53
N SER A 94 -5.23 -19.20 -12.65
CA SER A 94 -4.44 -19.55 -13.83
C SER A 94 -2.94 -19.37 -13.57
N MET A 95 -2.54 -18.27 -12.92
CA MET A 95 -1.17 -18.04 -12.43
C MET A 95 -0.69 -19.14 -11.46
N LEU A 96 -1.57 -19.63 -10.58
CA LEU A 96 -1.29 -20.71 -9.62
C LEU A 96 -1.31 -22.12 -10.23
N ALA A 97 -2.01 -22.33 -11.35
CA ALA A 97 -2.26 -23.66 -11.88
C ALA A 97 -0.98 -24.47 -12.23
N PRO A 98 0.07 -23.89 -12.84
CA PRO A 98 1.33 -24.61 -13.07
C PRO A 98 1.96 -25.13 -11.76
N ALA A 99 2.03 -24.30 -10.72
CA ALA A 99 2.57 -24.69 -9.41
C ALA A 99 1.72 -25.78 -8.74
N GLY A 100 0.38 -25.71 -8.88
CA GLY A 100 -0.54 -26.75 -8.44
C GLY A 100 -0.32 -28.08 -9.16
N VAL A 101 -0.16 -28.05 -10.49
CA VAL A 101 0.13 -29.25 -11.31
C VAL A 101 1.47 -29.87 -10.92
N LEU A 102 2.55 -29.07 -10.80
CA LEU A 102 3.88 -29.53 -10.38
C LEU A 102 3.87 -30.15 -8.98
N SER A 103 3.12 -29.55 -8.05
CA SER A 103 2.88 -30.11 -6.71
C SER A 103 2.13 -31.44 -6.78
N GLY A 104 1.11 -31.54 -7.64
CA GLY A 104 0.37 -32.78 -7.91
C GLY A 104 1.25 -33.90 -8.46
N VAL A 105 2.17 -33.59 -9.39
CA VAL A 105 3.17 -34.54 -9.92
C VAL A 105 4.11 -35.01 -8.80
N SER A 106 4.67 -34.09 -8.01
CA SER A 106 5.58 -34.40 -6.90
C SER A 106 4.91 -35.32 -5.85
N VAL A 107 3.66 -35.04 -5.49
CA VAL A 107 2.90 -35.88 -4.55
C VAL A 107 2.53 -37.24 -5.17
N ALA A 108 2.26 -37.33 -6.47
CA ALA A 108 2.09 -38.64 -7.14
C ALA A 108 3.34 -39.51 -7.02
N LEU A 109 4.53 -38.93 -7.22
CA LEU A 109 5.81 -39.64 -7.16
C LEU A 109 6.10 -40.10 -5.72
N LEU A 110 5.92 -39.22 -4.74
CA LEU A 110 6.07 -39.57 -3.30
C LEU A 110 5.10 -40.67 -2.86
N LEU A 111 3.83 -40.62 -3.30
CA LEU A 111 2.85 -41.66 -2.96
C LEU A 111 3.03 -42.96 -3.75
N LEU A 112 3.61 -42.92 -4.96
CA LEU A 112 4.06 -44.12 -5.68
C LEU A 112 5.20 -44.82 -4.93
N VAL A 113 6.19 -44.06 -4.44
CA VAL A 113 7.28 -44.60 -3.61
C VAL A 113 6.74 -45.16 -2.29
N ALA A 114 5.88 -44.41 -1.60
CA ALA A 114 5.27 -44.87 -0.34
C ALA A 114 4.40 -46.12 -0.51
N ALA A 115 3.62 -46.22 -1.60
CA ALA A 115 2.78 -47.38 -1.90
C ALA A 115 3.56 -48.67 -2.22
N GLN A 116 4.87 -48.58 -2.52
CA GLN A 116 5.76 -49.73 -2.66
C GLN A 116 6.36 -50.19 -1.32
N THR A 117 6.07 -49.51 -0.20
CA THR A 117 6.58 -49.92 1.12
C THR A 117 5.62 -50.89 1.84
N PRO A 118 6.09 -52.05 2.38
CA PRO A 118 5.21 -53.16 2.78
C PRO A 118 4.17 -52.90 3.88
N TRP A 119 4.32 -51.84 4.69
CA TRP A 119 3.47 -51.61 5.86
C TRP A 119 2.13 -50.93 5.51
N PHE A 120 2.03 -50.23 4.37
CA PHE A 120 0.81 -49.51 3.98
C PHE A 120 -0.37 -50.46 3.73
N GLU A 121 -0.07 -51.69 3.29
CA GLU A 121 -1.07 -52.72 3.00
C GLU A 121 -1.76 -53.26 4.26
N GLY A 122 -1.10 -53.20 5.42
CA GLY A 122 -1.67 -53.58 6.71
C GLY A 122 -2.76 -52.62 7.21
N TRP A 123 -2.67 -51.33 6.88
CA TRP A 123 -3.67 -50.33 7.29
C TRP A 123 -5.01 -50.50 6.55
N ARG A 124 -5.01 -51.06 5.35
CA ARG A 124 -6.21 -51.29 4.52
C ARG A 124 -7.17 -52.36 5.06
N ARG A 125 -6.80 -53.16 6.08
CA ARG A 125 -7.52 -54.39 6.45
C ARG A 125 -8.28 -54.38 7.79
N THR A 126 -8.36 -53.27 8.52
CA THR A 126 -9.06 -53.21 9.84
C THR A 126 -10.57 -52.92 9.71
N PRO A 127 -11.49 -53.86 10.06
CA PRO A 127 -12.90 -53.74 9.71
C PRO A 127 -13.83 -53.67 10.94
N HIS A 128 -13.76 -52.61 11.75
CA HIS A 128 -14.54 -52.50 12.99
C HIS A 128 -15.28 -51.16 13.12
N GLY A 129 -16.58 -51.24 13.40
CA GLY A 129 -17.50 -50.09 13.53
C GLY A 129 -17.53 -49.42 14.93
N PRO A 130 -18.47 -48.49 15.16
CA PRO A 130 -18.40 -47.50 16.25
C PRO A 130 -18.43 -48.05 17.69
N LYS A 131 -18.80 -49.33 17.90
CA LYS A 131 -18.74 -49.97 19.23
C LYS A 131 -17.31 -50.33 19.67
N ALA A 132 -16.28 -50.09 18.85
CA ALA A 132 -14.89 -50.37 19.16
C ALA A 132 -14.22 -49.37 20.13
N LEU A 133 -14.74 -48.14 20.30
CA LEU A 133 -14.06 -47.07 21.04
C LEU A 133 -13.85 -47.34 22.55
N PHE A 134 -14.64 -48.24 23.16
CA PHE A 134 -14.68 -48.42 24.62
C PHE A 134 -13.89 -49.64 25.14
N ARG A 135 -13.04 -50.27 24.33
CA ARG A 135 -12.10 -51.30 24.78
C ARG A 135 -10.68 -50.72 24.91
N PRO A 136 -9.94 -51.01 26.01
CA PRO A 136 -8.58 -50.53 26.18
C PRO A 136 -7.65 -51.17 25.13
N ASN A 137 -7.40 -50.43 24.04
CA ASN A 137 -6.59 -50.88 22.92
C ASN A 137 -5.17 -50.30 23.04
N PRO A 138 -4.14 -51.12 23.39
CA PRO A 138 -2.77 -50.62 23.50
C PRO A 138 -2.18 -50.18 22.15
N GLU A 139 -2.76 -50.58 21.01
CA GLU A 139 -2.36 -50.07 19.69
C GLU A 139 -2.92 -48.67 19.45
N ALA A 140 -4.11 -48.35 19.95
CA ALA A 140 -4.63 -46.98 19.93
C ALA A 140 -3.81 -46.08 20.87
N PHE A 141 -3.44 -46.57 22.06
CA PHE A 141 -2.56 -45.85 22.99
C PHE A 141 -1.17 -45.59 22.37
N ALA A 142 -0.52 -46.60 21.80
CA ALA A 142 0.76 -46.44 21.11
C ALA A 142 0.66 -45.47 19.91
N SER A 143 -0.39 -45.57 19.11
CA SER A 143 -0.62 -44.65 17.97
C SER A 143 -0.83 -43.20 18.45
N ALA A 144 -1.64 -42.99 19.49
CA ALA A 144 -1.89 -41.67 20.06
C ALA A 144 -0.62 -41.06 20.70
N LEU A 145 0.18 -41.85 21.41
CA LEU A 145 1.47 -41.41 21.94
C LEU A 145 2.43 -41.01 20.81
N GLY A 146 2.49 -41.78 19.72
CA GLY A 146 3.23 -41.43 18.52
C GLY A 146 2.76 -40.13 17.88
N ILE A 147 1.43 -39.91 17.80
CA ILE A 147 0.85 -38.64 17.32
C ILE A 147 1.24 -37.48 18.23
N CYS A 148 1.18 -37.62 19.57
CA CYS A 148 1.63 -36.58 20.50
C CYS A 148 3.10 -36.19 20.29
N VAL A 149 3.99 -37.18 20.17
CA VAL A 149 5.43 -36.94 19.95
C VAL A 149 5.69 -36.30 18.59
N ALA A 150 4.98 -36.73 17.53
CA ALA A 150 5.07 -36.12 16.21
C ALA A 150 4.59 -34.65 16.21
N VAL A 151 3.43 -34.38 16.80
CA VAL A 151 2.85 -33.03 16.88
C VAL A 151 3.71 -32.09 17.72
N PHE A 152 4.23 -32.55 18.86
CA PHE A 152 5.13 -31.74 19.70
C PHE A 152 6.50 -31.50 19.04
N GLY A 153 7.06 -32.53 18.38
CA GLY A 153 8.29 -32.42 17.59
C GLY A 153 8.13 -31.43 16.44
N TYR A 154 7.02 -31.51 15.70
CA TYR A 154 6.65 -30.57 14.65
C TYR A 154 6.44 -29.15 15.18
N ALA A 155 5.71 -28.95 16.27
CA ALA A 155 5.50 -27.61 16.86
C ALA A 155 6.84 -26.98 17.30
N THR A 156 7.77 -27.80 17.80
CA THR A 156 9.13 -27.36 18.15
C THR A 156 9.97 -27.06 16.90
N ALA A 157 9.87 -27.89 15.85
CA ALA A 157 10.58 -27.70 14.59
C ALA A 157 10.08 -26.48 13.81
N THR A 158 8.76 -26.32 13.66
CA THR A 158 8.13 -25.14 13.04
C THR A 158 8.38 -23.87 13.85
N SER A 159 8.25 -23.88 15.18
CA SER A 159 8.58 -22.68 15.97
C SER A 159 10.05 -22.26 15.85
N ARG A 160 10.97 -23.22 15.69
CA ARG A 160 12.38 -22.93 15.39
C ARG A 160 12.62 -22.49 13.94
N ALA A 161 11.96 -23.12 12.97
CA ALA A 161 12.08 -22.79 11.56
C ALA A 161 11.45 -21.42 11.24
N MET A 162 10.22 -21.18 11.69
CA MET A 162 9.54 -19.89 11.63
C MET A 162 10.43 -18.79 12.20
N ARG A 163 10.98 -18.97 13.41
CA ARG A 163 11.93 -18.01 14.00
C ARG A 163 13.18 -17.86 13.13
N HIS A 164 13.79 -18.95 12.68
CA HIS A 164 14.98 -18.88 11.85
C HIS A 164 14.71 -18.10 10.55
N PHE A 165 13.69 -18.45 9.77
CA PHE A 165 13.42 -17.77 8.51
C PHE A 165 12.96 -16.31 8.72
N ALA A 166 12.03 -16.07 9.65
CA ALA A 166 11.51 -14.74 9.96
C ALA A 166 12.43 -13.83 10.80
N THR A 167 13.62 -14.29 11.25
CA THR A 167 14.63 -13.42 11.91
C THR A 167 16.06 -13.60 11.39
N ARG A 168 16.31 -14.46 10.39
CA ARG A 168 17.63 -14.60 9.73
C ARG A 168 17.61 -14.16 8.27
N TYR A 169 16.47 -14.35 7.61
CA TYR A 169 16.17 -13.83 6.27
C TYR A 169 15.05 -12.77 6.33
N HIS A 170 14.46 -12.57 7.52
CA HIS A 170 13.40 -11.60 7.79
C HIS A 170 12.17 -11.74 6.89
N ASP A 171 11.94 -12.90 6.29
CA ASP A 171 10.93 -13.08 5.25
C ASP A 171 9.77 -13.95 5.77
N PRO A 172 8.54 -13.40 5.87
CA PRO A 172 7.39 -14.14 6.37
C PRO A 172 6.87 -15.18 5.38
N GLN A 173 7.10 -15.01 4.08
CA GLN A 173 6.67 -15.96 3.04
C GLN A 173 7.59 -17.19 3.01
N LEU A 174 8.91 -17.01 3.09
CA LEU A 174 9.90 -18.06 3.34
C LEU A 174 9.64 -18.77 4.69
N ALA A 175 9.25 -18.05 5.74
CA ALA A 175 8.83 -18.67 6.99
C ALA A 175 7.56 -19.52 6.83
N SER A 176 6.56 -19.02 6.09
CA SER A 176 5.32 -19.72 5.73
C SER A 176 5.62 -20.98 4.91
N TRP A 177 6.51 -20.91 3.92
CA TRP A 177 6.98 -22.05 3.10
C TRP A 177 7.81 -23.06 3.91
N ALA A 178 8.70 -22.61 4.79
CA ALA A 178 9.46 -23.49 5.67
C ALA A 178 8.50 -24.24 6.61
N MET A 179 7.56 -23.54 7.25
CA MET A 179 6.49 -24.16 8.05
C MET A 179 5.70 -25.19 7.23
N SER A 180 5.41 -24.89 5.97
CA SER A 180 4.73 -25.80 5.03
C SER A 180 5.55 -27.06 4.69
N ALA A 181 6.85 -26.93 4.47
CA ALA A 181 7.75 -28.05 4.29
C ALA A 181 7.81 -28.93 5.56
N PHE A 182 7.81 -28.31 6.76
CA PHE A 182 7.68 -29.03 8.02
C PHE A 182 6.28 -29.66 8.22
N SER A 183 5.20 -29.09 7.69
CA SER A 183 3.85 -29.69 7.68
C SER A 183 3.80 -30.94 6.81
N LEU A 184 4.38 -30.88 5.61
CA LEU A 184 4.52 -32.02 4.72
C LEU A 184 5.42 -33.11 5.35
N ALA A 185 6.53 -32.70 5.96
CA ALA A 185 7.41 -33.59 6.71
C ALA A 185 6.73 -34.18 7.95
N LEU A 186 5.82 -33.47 8.63
CA LEU A 186 4.98 -34.02 9.70
C LEU A 186 4.06 -35.12 9.17
N VAL A 187 3.39 -34.92 8.02
CA VAL A 187 2.50 -35.95 7.45
C VAL A 187 3.29 -37.26 7.19
N VAL A 188 4.50 -37.16 6.64
CA VAL A 188 5.40 -38.31 6.47
C VAL A 188 5.91 -38.85 7.81
N SER A 189 6.27 -37.98 8.75
CA SER A 189 6.84 -38.37 10.04
C SER A 189 5.82 -39.00 11.00
N VAL A 190 4.56 -38.58 10.99
CA VAL A 190 3.47 -39.24 11.73
C VAL A 190 3.32 -40.68 11.27
N VAL A 191 3.39 -40.91 9.95
CA VAL A 191 3.28 -42.23 9.33
C VAL A 191 4.43 -43.14 9.78
N PHE A 192 5.69 -42.69 9.67
CA PHE A 192 6.85 -43.48 10.11
C PHE A 192 6.92 -43.63 11.64
N LEU A 193 6.64 -42.58 12.41
CA LEU A 193 6.69 -42.62 13.87
C LEU A 193 5.56 -43.47 14.46
N ALA A 194 4.35 -43.45 13.87
CA ALA A 194 3.28 -44.36 14.26
C ALA A 194 3.71 -45.83 14.06
N ALA A 195 4.43 -46.16 12.99
CA ALA A 195 4.99 -47.50 12.79
C ALA A 195 6.06 -47.84 13.86
N THR A 196 7.06 -46.96 14.06
CA THR A 196 8.14 -47.15 15.05
C THR A 196 7.62 -47.28 16.48
N VAL A 197 6.65 -46.45 16.88
CA VAL A 197 6.03 -46.50 18.21
C VAL A 197 5.14 -47.74 18.36
N ARG A 198 4.57 -48.29 17.27
CA ARG A 198 3.89 -49.60 17.29
C ARG A 198 4.84 -50.77 17.50
N VAL A 199 6.13 -50.64 17.13
CA VAL A 199 7.16 -51.65 17.44
C VAL A 199 7.67 -51.51 18.88
N ILE A 200 7.96 -50.29 19.33
CA ILE A 200 8.67 -50.04 20.61
C ILE A 200 7.71 -49.88 21.80
N ALA A 201 6.64 -49.08 21.67
CA ALA A 201 5.75 -48.78 22.79
C ALA A 201 4.63 -49.81 22.97
N LEU A 202 4.25 -50.57 21.93
CA LEU A 202 3.19 -51.58 22.05
C LEU A 202 3.54 -52.73 23.02
N PRO A 203 4.77 -53.28 23.06
CA PRO A 203 5.19 -54.24 24.10
C PRO A 203 5.15 -53.65 25.51
N ILE A 204 5.38 -52.35 25.66
CA ILE A 204 5.40 -51.64 26.96
C ILE A 204 3.96 -51.34 27.43
N ALA A 205 3.12 -50.81 26.55
CA ALA A 205 1.71 -50.52 26.82
C ALA A 205 0.91 -51.78 27.18
N ARG A 206 1.29 -52.95 26.65
CA ARG A 206 0.72 -54.26 27.02
C ARG A 206 1.09 -54.73 28.45
N ARG A 207 2.01 -54.05 29.15
CA ARG A 207 2.44 -54.36 30.53
C ARG A 207 1.88 -53.42 31.60
N LEU A 208 1.18 -52.34 31.23
CA LEU A 208 0.59 -51.39 32.17
C LEU A 208 -0.81 -51.84 32.64
N PRO A 209 -1.18 -51.65 33.92
CA PRO A 209 -2.50 -52.01 34.45
C PRO A 209 -3.61 -51.12 33.84
N ARG A 210 -4.83 -51.67 33.75
CA ARG A 210 -5.94 -51.18 32.89
C ARG A 210 -6.64 -49.87 33.34
N VAL A 211 -6.05 -49.06 34.20
CA VAL A 211 -6.73 -47.89 34.81
C VAL A 211 -6.25 -46.58 34.17
N ALA A 212 -7.21 -45.73 33.78
CA ALA A 212 -7.04 -44.32 33.39
C ALA A 212 -6.13 -44.00 32.19
N SER A 213 -6.33 -44.66 31.03
CA SER A 213 -5.51 -44.44 29.81
C SER A 213 -6.17 -43.68 28.64
N LEU A 214 -7.46 -43.29 28.73
CA LEU A 214 -8.17 -42.56 27.66
C LEU A 214 -8.52 -41.10 28.02
N GLY A 215 -9.17 -40.86 29.16
CA GLY A 215 -9.49 -39.49 29.60
C GLY A 215 -8.22 -38.66 29.87
N LEU A 216 -7.27 -39.24 30.61
CA LEU A 216 -5.95 -38.66 30.87
C LEU A 216 -5.15 -38.42 29.57
N LEU A 217 -5.27 -39.32 28.59
CA LEU A 217 -4.63 -39.19 27.27
C LEU A 217 -5.27 -38.08 26.43
N ALA A 218 -6.59 -37.97 26.38
CA ALA A 218 -7.27 -36.86 25.72
C ALA A 218 -6.92 -35.51 26.36
N LEU A 219 -6.78 -35.49 27.69
CA LEU A 219 -6.37 -34.31 28.45
C LEU A 219 -4.88 -33.98 28.22
N PHE A 220 -4.00 -34.96 28.04
CA PHE A 220 -2.61 -34.74 27.60
C PHE A 220 -2.50 -34.31 26.13
N VAL A 221 -3.36 -34.79 25.23
CA VAL A 221 -3.44 -34.32 23.83
C VAL A 221 -3.89 -32.86 23.80
N LEU A 222 -4.97 -32.52 24.53
CA LEU A 222 -5.48 -31.15 24.64
C LEU A 222 -4.47 -30.23 25.34
N ALA A 223 -3.90 -30.64 26.47
CA ALA A 223 -2.87 -29.85 27.16
C ALA A 223 -1.59 -29.70 26.30
N GLY A 224 -1.19 -30.72 25.56
CA GLY A 224 -0.04 -30.67 24.65
C GLY A 224 -0.28 -29.75 23.45
N ALA A 225 -1.47 -29.83 22.82
CA ALA A 225 -1.86 -28.94 21.73
C ALA A 225 -2.03 -27.49 22.21
N SER A 226 -2.72 -27.27 23.33
CA SER A 226 -2.89 -25.94 23.92
C SER A 226 -1.56 -25.37 24.42
N ALA A 227 -0.64 -26.17 24.97
CA ALA A 227 0.70 -25.71 25.36
C ALA A 227 1.65 -25.51 24.16
N ALA A 228 1.42 -26.19 23.04
CA ALA A 228 2.08 -25.87 21.77
C ALA A 228 1.57 -24.55 21.18
N LEU A 229 0.26 -24.31 21.23
CA LEU A 229 -0.38 -23.07 20.79
C LEU A 229 0.01 -21.87 21.67
N LEU A 230 -0.12 -21.99 23.00
CA LEU A 230 0.45 -21.02 23.96
C LEU A 230 1.97 -20.90 23.79
N GLY A 231 2.67 -21.99 23.51
CA GLY A 231 4.12 -21.99 23.31
C GLY A 231 4.54 -21.18 22.07
N LEU A 232 3.75 -21.24 21.00
CA LEU A 232 3.93 -20.43 19.79
C LEU A 232 3.65 -18.96 20.09
N VAL A 233 2.47 -18.66 20.64
CA VAL A 233 2.02 -17.29 20.96
C VAL A 233 2.92 -16.61 21.99
N ALA A 234 3.31 -17.30 23.06
CA ALA A 234 4.08 -16.73 24.18
C ALA A 234 5.59 -16.68 23.95
N ARG A 235 6.17 -17.52 23.06
CA ARG A 235 7.61 -17.45 22.72
C ARG A 235 7.91 -16.66 21.45
N ALA A 236 6.91 -16.33 20.64
CA ALA A 236 7.07 -15.50 19.45
C ALA A 236 6.00 -14.40 19.28
N PRO A 237 5.56 -13.69 20.36
CA PRO A 237 4.55 -12.63 20.22
C PRO A 237 5.05 -11.45 19.38
N MET A 238 6.37 -11.28 19.26
CA MET A 238 6.99 -10.32 18.34
C MET A 238 6.75 -10.68 16.88
N LEU A 239 6.78 -11.96 16.47
CA LEU A 239 6.56 -12.34 15.06
C LEU A 239 5.12 -12.07 14.60
N LEU A 240 4.15 -12.18 15.51
CA LEU A 240 2.73 -11.85 15.28
C LEU A 240 2.43 -10.34 15.37
N ARG A 241 3.43 -9.51 15.69
CA ARG A 241 3.39 -8.04 15.61
C ARG A 241 4.21 -7.51 14.43
N ALA A 242 5.27 -8.24 14.06
CA ALA A 242 6.18 -7.95 12.96
C ALA A 242 5.53 -8.17 11.59
N TYR A 243 4.81 -9.28 11.45
CA TYR A 243 4.33 -9.77 10.17
C TYR A 243 2.85 -10.14 10.24
N ASP A 244 2.15 -9.95 9.13
CA ASP A 244 0.74 -10.27 8.96
C ASP A 244 0.43 -11.73 9.38
N PRO A 245 -0.44 -11.96 10.38
CA PRO A 245 -0.84 -13.30 10.79
C PRO A 245 -1.43 -14.16 9.66
N VAL A 246 -2.03 -13.54 8.65
CA VAL A 246 -2.56 -14.23 7.46
C VAL A 246 -1.42 -14.73 6.57
N MET A 247 -0.42 -13.91 6.26
CA MET A 247 0.80 -14.33 5.53
C MET A 247 1.47 -15.54 6.20
N LEU A 248 1.66 -15.47 7.52
CA LEU A 248 2.28 -16.53 8.32
C LEU A 248 1.43 -17.81 8.40
N ALA A 249 0.09 -17.68 8.37
CA ALA A 249 -0.83 -18.82 8.37
C ALA A 249 -1.07 -19.41 6.97
N TYR A 250 -0.82 -18.64 5.90
CA TYR A 250 -1.30 -18.95 4.54
C TYR A 250 -0.81 -20.31 4.04
N ALA A 251 0.50 -20.48 3.79
CA ALA A 251 1.03 -21.71 3.20
C ALA A 251 0.88 -22.95 4.13
N PRO A 252 0.98 -22.84 5.47
CA PRO A 252 0.61 -23.93 6.37
C PRO A 252 -0.86 -24.34 6.24
N GLY A 253 -1.78 -23.36 6.12
CA GLY A 253 -3.20 -23.60 5.86
C GLY A 253 -3.44 -24.30 4.52
N VAL A 254 -2.78 -23.83 3.45
CA VAL A 254 -2.72 -24.45 2.11
C VAL A 254 -2.31 -25.92 2.21
N CYS A 255 -1.21 -26.24 2.89
CA CYS A 255 -0.70 -27.60 2.95
C CYS A 255 -1.56 -28.53 3.83
N LEU A 256 -2.17 -28.00 4.89
CA LEU A 256 -3.16 -28.75 5.67
C LEU A 256 -4.42 -29.04 4.85
N LEU A 257 -4.91 -28.05 4.09
CA LEU A 257 -6.06 -28.19 3.20
C LEU A 257 -5.76 -29.17 2.05
N TYR A 258 -4.59 -29.07 1.41
CA TYR A 258 -4.11 -30.04 0.40
C TYR A 258 -4.07 -31.45 0.98
N GLY A 259 -3.50 -31.63 2.19
CA GLY A 259 -3.44 -32.92 2.88
C GLY A 259 -4.82 -33.50 3.18
N LEU A 260 -5.74 -32.69 3.69
CA LEU A 260 -7.13 -33.09 3.96
C LEU A 260 -7.87 -33.47 2.67
N LEU A 261 -7.77 -32.66 1.61
CA LEU A 261 -8.38 -32.93 0.31
C LEU A 261 -7.82 -34.20 -0.32
N ALA A 262 -6.49 -34.42 -0.26
CA ALA A 262 -5.87 -35.66 -0.73
C ALA A 262 -6.34 -36.90 0.04
N LEU A 263 -6.53 -36.79 1.38
CA LEU A 263 -7.03 -37.89 2.22
C LEU A 263 -8.53 -38.19 1.98
N VAL A 264 -9.35 -37.17 1.73
CA VAL A 264 -10.79 -37.31 1.45
C VAL A 264 -11.03 -37.79 0.02
N PHE A 265 -10.57 -37.06 -0.98
CA PHE A 265 -10.81 -37.36 -2.40
C PHE A 265 -9.95 -38.52 -2.92
N GLY A 266 -8.82 -38.84 -2.28
CA GLY A 266 -8.03 -40.04 -2.56
C GLY A 266 -8.80 -41.35 -2.33
N ARG A 267 -9.86 -41.33 -1.51
CA ARG A 267 -10.82 -42.45 -1.37
C ARG A 267 -11.86 -42.44 -2.50
N TYR A 268 -12.40 -41.27 -2.85
CA TYR A 268 -13.51 -41.13 -3.79
C TYR A 268 -13.12 -41.40 -5.26
N PHE A 269 -11.90 -41.01 -5.68
CA PHE A 269 -11.40 -41.22 -7.05
C PHE A 269 -10.64 -42.54 -7.25
N ALA A 270 -10.79 -43.51 -6.34
CA ALA A 270 -10.05 -44.77 -6.39
C ALA A 270 -10.37 -45.64 -7.63
N GLU A 271 -11.60 -45.56 -8.16
CA GLU A 271 -12.20 -46.62 -9.01
C GLU A 271 -12.47 -46.25 -10.48
N ARG A 272 -12.05 -45.07 -10.98
CA ARG A 272 -12.31 -44.63 -12.37
C ARG A 272 -11.05 -44.17 -13.14
N PRO A 273 -11.00 -44.31 -14.48
CA PRO A 273 -9.83 -43.98 -15.29
C PRO A 273 -9.67 -42.46 -15.51
N THR A 274 -8.75 -41.83 -14.77
CA THR A 274 -8.59 -40.36 -14.69
C THR A 274 -7.70 -39.72 -15.77
N ARG A 275 -7.00 -40.48 -16.64
CA ARG A 275 -6.01 -39.92 -17.59
C ARG A 275 -6.58 -38.82 -18.50
N ARG A 276 -7.82 -38.97 -18.98
CA ARG A 276 -8.47 -37.94 -19.82
C ARG A 276 -8.76 -36.65 -19.04
N LEU A 277 -9.21 -36.76 -17.79
CA LEU A 277 -9.46 -35.62 -16.91
C LEU A 277 -8.17 -34.86 -16.59
N ALA A 278 -7.05 -35.56 -16.35
CA ALA A 278 -5.78 -34.92 -16.04
C ALA A 278 -5.18 -34.16 -17.25
N LEU A 279 -5.27 -34.73 -18.45
CA LEU A 279 -4.85 -34.05 -19.68
C LEU A 279 -5.76 -32.87 -20.02
N PHE A 280 -7.06 -32.99 -19.78
CA PHE A 280 -8.02 -31.88 -19.91
C PHE A 280 -7.70 -30.74 -18.93
N LEU A 281 -7.46 -31.06 -17.64
CA LEU A 281 -7.09 -30.05 -16.65
C LEU A 281 -5.75 -29.37 -16.96
N LEU A 282 -4.74 -30.12 -17.42
CA LEU A 282 -3.46 -29.53 -17.86
C LEU A 282 -3.65 -28.60 -19.07
N GLY A 283 -4.43 -29.01 -20.07
CA GLY A 283 -4.76 -28.16 -21.22
C GLY A 283 -5.54 -26.91 -20.81
N LEU A 284 -6.46 -27.03 -19.86
CA LEU A 284 -7.20 -25.91 -19.27
C LEU A 284 -6.29 -24.96 -18.48
N SER A 285 -5.30 -25.48 -17.74
CA SER A 285 -4.31 -24.65 -17.03
C SER A 285 -3.41 -23.86 -17.99
N ILE A 286 -2.98 -24.47 -19.10
CA ILE A 286 -2.19 -23.79 -20.13
C ILE A 286 -3.04 -22.73 -20.83
N ALA A 287 -4.25 -23.09 -21.28
CA ALA A 287 -5.16 -22.15 -21.94
C ALA A 287 -5.56 -20.98 -21.02
N GLY A 288 -5.79 -21.25 -19.72
CA GLY A 288 -6.05 -20.21 -18.72
C GLY A 288 -4.87 -19.28 -18.51
N LEU A 289 -3.64 -19.83 -18.38
CA LEU A 289 -2.43 -19.00 -18.23
C LEU A 289 -2.16 -18.14 -19.47
N THR A 290 -2.34 -18.68 -20.69
CA THR A 290 -2.22 -17.91 -21.93
C THR A 290 -3.31 -16.84 -22.05
N TRP A 291 -4.54 -17.15 -21.64
CA TRP A 291 -5.63 -16.15 -21.58
C TRP A 291 -5.29 -15.02 -20.61
N THR A 292 -4.92 -15.34 -19.35
CA THR A 292 -4.51 -14.35 -18.35
C THR A 292 -3.29 -13.55 -18.82
N GLY A 293 -2.31 -14.18 -19.46
CA GLY A 293 -1.14 -13.49 -20.03
C GLY A 293 -1.52 -12.45 -21.09
N ALA A 294 -2.59 -12.69 -21.85
CA ALA A 294 -3.09 -11.76 -22.87
C ALA A 294 -4.08 -10.71 -22.32
N THR A 295 -4.94 -11.05 -21.34
CA THR A 295 -6.09 -10.22 -20.94
C THR A 295 -6.05 -9.72 -19.49
N TYR A 296 -4.94 -9.85 -18.76
CA TYR A 296 -4.87 -9.39 -17.36
C TYR A 296 -4.92 -7.86 -17.26
N GLY A 297 -4.28 -7.14 -18.19
CA GLY A 297 -4.33 -5.69 -18.28
C GLY A 297 -5.68 -5.12 -18.72
N ASP A 298 -6.51 -5.93 -19.40
CA ASP A 298 -7.79 -5.49 -19.98
C ASP A 298 -8.82 -4.98 -18.97
N ARG A 299 -8.65 -5.24 -17.67
CA ARG A 299 -9.54 -4.76 -16.60
C ARG A 299 -8.74 -4.09 -15.49
N ASN A 300 -8.79 -2.77 -15.46
CA ASN A 300 -8.01 -1.97 -14.51
C ASN A 300 -8.35 -2.31 -13.04
N ARG A 301 -9.62 -2.53 -12.68
CA ARG A 301 -9.98 -2.91 -11.29
C ARG A 301 -9.52 -4.30 -10.91
N VAL A 302 -9.46 -5.23 -11.86
CA VAL A 302 -8.91 -6.59 -11.64
C VAL A 302 -7.40 -6.53 -11.44
N ARG A 303 -6.70 -5.72 -12.24
CA ARG A 303 -5.27 -5.44 -12.10
C ARG A 303 -4.98 -4.84 -10.71
N ALA A 304 -5.63 -3.73 -10.37
CA ALA A 304 -5.50 -3.05 -9.08
C ALA A 304 -5.76 -3.99 -7.89
N ALA A 305 -6.84 -4.78 -7.92
CA ALA A 305 -7.18 -5.72 -6.85
C ALA A 305 -6.16 -6.87 -6.67
N VAL A 306 -5.38 -7.19 -7.70
CA VAL A 306 -4.35 -8.24 -7.63
C VAL A 306 -2.97 -7.65 -7.32
N GLU A 307 -2.67 -6.43 -7.75
CA GLU A 307 -1.40 -5.75 -7.43
C GLU A 307 -1.37 -5.16 -6.03
N HIS A 308 -2.45 -4.53 -5.57
CA HIS A 308 -2.50 -3.91 -4.24
C HIS A 308 -2.83 -4.91 -3.12
N GLU A 309 -3.80 -5.82 -3.34
CA GLU A 309 -4.51 -6.53 -2.26
C GLU A 309 -4.28 -8.06 -2.21
N SER A 310 -3.72 -8.67 -3.26
CA SER A 310 -3.51 -10.12 -3.32
C SER A 310 -2.19 -10.56 -2.68
N VAL A 311 -2.28 -11.57 -1.80
CA VAL A 311 -1.15 -12.15 -1.05
C VAL A 311 -0.26 -13.02 -1.94
N ILE A 312 -0.82 -13.63 -2.99
CA ILE A 312 -0.09 -14.53 -3.90
C ILE A 312 -0.03 -14.00 -5.33
N GLY A 313 -1.09 -13.32 -5.78
CA GLY A 313 -1.19 -12.77 -7.13
C GLY A 313 -0.10 -11.75 -7.41
N ARG A 314 0.12 -10.76 -6.51
CA ARG A 314 1.21 -9.78 -6.64
C ARG A 314 2.61 -10.42 -6.80
N PRO A 315 3.08 -11.34 -5.92
CA PRO A 315 4.39 -11.97 -6.10
C PRO A 315 4.45 -12.95 -7.28
N LEU A 316 3.35 -13.62 -7.65
CA LEU A 316 3.33 -14.43 -8.89
C LEU A 316 3.38 -13.56 -10.14
N LEU A 317 2.64 -12.45 -10.17
CA LEU A 317 2.67 -11.48 -11.27
C LEU A 317 4.10 -10.97 -11.47
N ARG A 318 4.79 -10.52 -10.42
CA ARG A 318 6.21 -10.11 -10.50
C ARG A 318 7.11 -11.22 -11.09
N VAL A 319 6.87 -12.49 -10.76
CA VAL A 319 7.61 -13.62 -11.38
C VAL A 319 7.23 -13.85 -12.84
N TYR A 320 5.97 -13.66 -13.24
CA TYR A 320 5.56 -13.81 -14.64
C TYR A 320 6.03 -12.63 -15.51
N LEU A 321 5.95 -11.39 -15.01
CA LEU A 321 6.50 -10.19 -15.65
C LEU A 321 8.00 -10.38 -15.91
N ALA A 322 8.80 -10.68 -14.88
CA ALA A 322 10.24 -10.96 -15.01
C ALA A 322 10.62 -12.27 -15.76
N LEU A 323 9.64 -12.99 -16.32
CA LEU A 323 9.82 -14.10 -17.26
C LEU A 323 9.34 -13.74 -18.68
N THR A 324 8.83 -12.53 -18.88
CA THR A 324 8.31 -12.01 -20.16
C THR A 324 8.95 -10.70 -20.58
N ASP A 325 9.46 -9.90 -19.63
CA ASP A 325 10.53 -8.90 -19.75
C ASP A 325 11.75 -9.48 -20.52
N ARG A 326 12.14 -8.90 -21.67
CA ARG A 326 13.28 -9.37 -22.49
C ARG A 326 14.53 -8.52 -22.45
N ASP A 327 14.40 -7.20 -22.37
CA ASP A 327 15.53 -6.26 -22.40
C ASP A 327 16.03 -5.88 -20.99
N GLY A 328 15.20 -6.12 -19.96
CA GLY A 328 15.51 -5.83 -18.56
C GLY A 328 15.00 -4.48 -18.08
N ASP A 329 14.13 -3.79 -18.81
CA ASP A 329 13.55 -2.48 -18.43
C ASP A 329 12.68 -2.56 -17.16
N GLY A 330 12.08 -3.72 -16.88
CA GLY A 330 11.21 -4.02 -15.74
C GLY A 330 9.70 -4.04 -16.03
N HIS A 331 9.30 -3.77 -17.28
CA HIS A 331 7.95 -3.97 -17.81
C HIS A 331 7.91 -5.31 -18.60
N ALA A 332 6.83 -5.55 -19.35
CA ALA A 332 6.71 -6.75 -20.19
C ALA A 332 5.52 -6.67 -21.16
N PHE A 333 5.65 -7.29 -22.33
CA PHE A 333 4.59 -7.48 -23.33
C PHE A 333 3.35 -8.29 -22.86
N ALA A 334 3.38 -8.86 -21.65
CA ALA A 334 2.39 -9.81 -21.16
C ALA A 334 1.98 -9.54 -19.72
N PHE A 335 0.91 -10.21 -19.27
CA PHE A 335 0.37 -10.13 -17.91
C PHE A 335 0.08 -8.69 -17.44
N GLY A 336 -0.28 -7.80 -18.37
CA GLY A 336 -0.57 -6.39 -18.07
C GLY A 336 0.65 -5.53 -17.77
N GLY A 337 1.89 -6.01 -18.00
CA GLY A 337 3.09 -5.16 -17.97
C GLY A 337 2.97 -3.97 -18.92
N GLY A 338 2.28 -4.17 -20.05
CA GLY A 338 1.72 -3.14 -20.93
C GLY A 338 2.67 -2.68 -22.02
N ASP A 339 3.88 -3.23 -22.08
CA ASP A 339 4.91 -2.78 -23.00
C ASP A 339 4.62 -3.21 -24.45
N CYS A 340 5.02 -2.33 -25.37
CA CYS A 340 4.67 -2.35 -26.78
C CYS A 340 5.84 -2.69 -27.72
N ASP A 341 7.11 -2.66 -27.26
CA ASP A 341 8.29 -3.10 -28.02
C ASP A 341 9.40 -3.72 -27.15
N ASP A 342 9.03 -4.68 -26.29
CA ASP A 342 9.80 -5.68 -25.52
C ASP A 342 11.10 -6.17 -26.22
N GLY A 343 12.13 -5.33 -26.18
CA GLY A 343 13.24 -5.28 -27.15
C GLY A 343 13.95 -3.92 -27.26
N ASP A 344 13.30 -2.80 -26.93
CA ASP A 344 13.88 -1.46 -26.80
C ASP A 344 13.56 -0.86 -25.40
N PRO A 345 14.52 -0.86 -24.45
CA PRO A 345 14.26 -0.50 -23.04
C PRO A 345 14.01 0.99 -22.80
N ASP A 346 14.05 1.83 -23.84
CA ASP A 346 13.62 3.24 -23.78
C ASP A 346 12.10 3.40 -24.13
N VAL A 347 11.41 2.32 -24.53
CA VAL A 347 9.98 2.32 -24.96
C VAL A 347 9.14 1.41 -24.05
N HIS A 348 8.58 1.97 -22.98
CA HIS A 348 7.87 1.18 -21.96
C HIS A 348 6.81 2.01 -21.18
N PRO A 349 5.78 1.40 -20.56
CA PRO A 349 4.68 2.12 -19.88
C PRO A 349 5.04 3.01 -18.69
N GLY A 350 6.29 2.99 -18.24
CA GLY A 350 6.87 3.87 -17.22
C GLY A 350 7.79 4.96 -17.77
N ALA A 351 8.03 4.99 -19.09
CA ALA A 351 8.77 6.06 -19.75
C ALA A 351 7.98 7.39 -19.72
N LEU A 352 8.67 8.46 -20.09
CA LEU A 352 8.06 9.77 -20.30
C LEU A 352 8.00 10.06 -21.79
N ASP A 353 6.79 10.02 -22.35
CA ASP A 353 6.52 10.43 -23.72
C ASP A 353 7.00 11.88 -24.00
N ASN A 354 7.39 12.15 -25.24
CA ASN A 354 7.91 13.43 -25.69
C ASN A 354 7.05 13.98 -26.83
N PRO A 355 5.86 14.55 -26.54
CA PRO A 355 4.78 14.73 -27.51
C PRO A 355 5.20 15.49 -28.77
N GLY A 356 5.57 14.75 -29.81
CA GLY A 356 5.80 15.27 -31.13
C GLY A 356 7.03 14.83 -31.92
N ASP A 357 7.82 13.88 -31.41
CA ASP A 357 8.92 13.28 -32.18
C ASP A 357 8.49 12.05 -33.02
N GLY A 358 7.30 11.48 -32.74
CA GLY A 358 6.70 10.37 -33.47
C GLY A 358 6.92 8.99 -32.84
N ILE A 359 7.41 8.92 -31.60
CA ILE A 359 7.59 7.68 -30.83
C ILE A 359 6.50 7.61 -29.75
N ASP A 360 5.79 6.48 -29.65
CA ASP A 360 4.88 6.17 -28.54
C ASP A 360 5.69 5.60 -27.38
N ALA A 361 6.56 6.43 -26.77
CA ALA A 361 7.58 5.96 -25.84
C ALA A 361 6.99 5.39 -24.55
N ASP A 362 5.81 5.89 -24.14
CA ASP A 362 5.12 5.45 -22.93
C ASP A 362 4.02 4.40 -23.19
N CYS A 363 3.94 3.86 -24.41
CA CYS A 363 2.96 2.88 -24.88
C CYS A 363 1.48 3.28 -24.61
N PHE A 364 1.15 4.57 -24.61
CA PHE A 364 -0.17 5.08 -24.22
C PHE A 364 -0.81 6.05 -25.22
N ASP A 365 -1.58 5.48 -26.16
CA ASP A 365 -2.40 6.21 -27.14
C ASP A 365 -1.62 7.09 -28.14
N GLY A 366 -0.29 6.91 -28.26
CA GLY A 366 0.55 7.47 -29.33
C GLY A 366 1.55 8.55 -28.88
N ASP A 367 2.00 9.36 -29.84
CA ASP A 367 2.90 10.54 -29.75
C ASP A 367 2.33 11.73 -28.93
N GLY A 368 1.58 11.42 -27.87
CA GLY A 368 1.12 12.33 -26.83
C GLY A 368 0.12 13.42 -27.22
N SER A 369 -0.21 14.25 -26.23
CA SER A 369 -1.05 15.45 -26.38
C SER A 369 -0.24 16.71 -26.08
N ARG A 370 0.04 17.52 -27.11
CA ARG A 370 0.98 18.66 -27.03
C ARG A 370 0.46 19.93 -26.33
N GLU A 371 -0.81 19.98 -25.93
CA GLU A 371 -1.45 21.19 -25.35
C GLU A 371 -2.30 20.85 -24.10
N VAL A 372 -1.67 20.32 -23.05
CA VAL A 372 -2.32 19.93 -21.79
C VAL A 372 -2.10 20.88 -20.61
N ALA A 373 -1.29 21.93 -20.80
CA ALA A 373 -0.85 22.83 -19.72
C ALA A 373 -0.94 24.32 -20.10
N ASP A 374 -1.91 25.01 -19.53
CA ASP A 374 -2.07 26.47 -19.60
C ASP A 374 -1.13 27.16 -18.60
N PHE A 375 0.01 27.66 -19.08
CA PHE A 375 0.95 28.49 -18.31
C PHE A 375 0.69 30.00 -18.50
N GLY A 376 -0.57 30.41 -18.63
CA GLY A 376 -0.95 31.78 -19.00
C GLY A 376 -0.58 32.87 -17.98
N THR A 377 -1.07 34.09 -18.23
CA THR A 377 -0.83 35.27 -17.37
C THR A 377 -1.74 35.28 -16.13
N GLY A 378 -1.97 34.11 -15.52
CA GLY A 378 -2.85 33.87 -14.37
C GLY A 378 -4.26 34.45 -14.45
N HIS A 379 -4.77 34.68 -15.67
CA HIS A 379 -6.17 34.98 -15.97
C HIS A 379 -6.79 36.12 -15.14
N TYR A 380 -6.11 37.26 -15.08
CA TYR A 380 -6.56 38.44 -14.34
C TYR A 380 -7.88 39.01 -14.89
N ALA A 381 -8.84 39.25 -14.00
CA ALA A 381 -10.10 39.93 -14.29
C ALA A 381 -10.04 41.44 -13.93
N PRO A 382 -10.97 42.26 -14.47
CA PRO A 382 -11.16 43.64 -14.03
C PRO A 382 -11.38 43.73 -12.52
N ARG A 383 -10.59 44.56 -11.84
CA ARG A 383 -10.65 44.72 -10.38
C ARG A 383 -11.91 45.50 -9.97
N PRO A 384 -12.61 45.14 -8.88
CA PRO A 384 -13.69 45.95 -8.32
C PRO A 384 -13.23 47.40 -8.07
N SER A 385 -14.04 48.37 -8.49
CA SER A 385 -13.66 49.79 -8.65
C SER A 385 -13.15 50.49 -7.39
N HIS A 386 -13.50 49.98 -6.21
CA HIS A 386 -13.13 50.56 -4.92
C HIS A 386 -11.92 49.89 -4.26
N ILE A 387 -11.40 48.78 -4.82
CA ILE A 387 -10.24 48.09 -4.28
C ILE A 387 -8.95 48.76 -4.79
N VAL A 388 -8.28 49.54 -3.95
CA VAL A 388 -7.04 50.26 -4.29
C VAL A 388 -5.98 50.01 -3.22
N ARG A 389 -5.04 49.10 -3.50
CA ARG A 389 -4.01 48.63 -2.55
C ARG A 389 -4.60 48.25 -1.18
N PRO A 390 -5.57 47.32 -1.13
CA PRO A 390 -6.18 46.86 0.11
C PRO A 390 -5.14 46.20 1.00
N ASN A 391 -5.45 46.12 2.29
CA ASN A 391 -4.80 45.19 3.20
C ASN A 391 -5.26 43.76 2.89
N ILE A 392 -4.43 42.78 3.25
CA ILE A 392 -4.67 41.35 3.02
C ILE A 392 -4.47 40.63 4.35
N LEU A 393 -5.54 40.08 4.91
CA LEU A 393 -5.48 39.12 6.01
C LEU A 393 -5.70 37.73 5.43
N LEU A 394 -4.65 36.92 5.40
CA LEU A 394 -4.73 35.50 5.08
C LEU A 394 -4.83 34.71 6.39
N ILE A 395 -5.91 33.96 6.56
CA ILE A 395 -6.10 33.01 7.65
C ILE A 395 -6.06 31.62 7.01
N SER A 396 -5.17 30.74 7.48
CA SER A 396 -5.15 29.34 7.05
C SER A 396 -5.25 28.41 8.26
N VAL A 397 -6.10 27.39 8.18
CA VAL A 397 -6.18 26.33 9.19
C VAL A 397 -5.69 25.03 8.55
N ASP A 398 -4.61 24.48 9.09
CA ASP A 398 -3.97 23.23 8.62
C ASP A 398 -4.96 22.05 8.66
N ALA A 399 -5.04 21.26 7.58
CA ALA A 399 -5.89 20.07 7.46
C ALA A 399 -7.43 20.27 7.62
N LEU A 400 -7.95 21.51 7.66
CA LEU A 400 -9.38 21.77 7.88
C LEU A 400 -10.25 21.42 6.64
N ARG A 401 -10.91 20.25 6.70
CA ARG A 401 -11.94 19.82 5.73
C ARG A 401 -13.15 20.77 5.67
N PRO A 402 -13.72 21.05 4.49
CA PRO A 402 -14.91 21.88 4.36
C PRO A 402 -16.20 21.19 4.82
N ASP A 403 -16.31 19.86 4.68
CA ASP A 403 -17.54 19.10 5.02
C ASP A 403 -17.81 18.99 6.54
N HIS A 404 -16.88 19.47 7.37
CA HIS A 404 -17.03 19.61 8.83
C HIS A 404 -17.41 21.03 9.27
N LEU A 405 -17.83 21.91 8.35
CA LEU A 405 -18.26 23.29 8.62
C LEU A 405 -19.78 23.46 8.41
N GLY A 406 -20.45 24.16 9.31
CA GLY A 406 -21.90 24.41 9.26
C GLY A 406 -22.33 25.14 7.98
N CYS A 407 -21.52 26.09 7.51
CA CYS A 407 -21.74 26.80 6.24
C CYS A 407 -21.55 25.95 4.96
N TYR A 408 -21.04 24.71 5.07
CA TYR A 408 -21.07 23.71 4.00
C TYR A 408 -22.16 22.64 4.21
N GLY A 409 -22.88 22.67 5.34
CA GLY A 409 -24.01 21.80 5.65
C GLY A 409 -23.76 20.80 6.80
N TYR A 410 -22.65 20.91 7.54
CA TYR A 410 -22.37 19.99 8.65
C TYR A 410 -23.40 20.13 9.78
N GLU A 411 -23.90 19.00 10.30
CA GLU A 411 -24.97 18.99 11.30
C GLU A 411 -24.51 19.36 12.72
N ARG A 412 -23.21 19.19 13.02
CA ARG A 412 -22.64 19.50 14.34
C ARG A 412 -22.26 20.99 14.39
N PRO A 413 -22.49 21.70 15.52
CA PRO A 413 -22.12 23.11 15.66
C PRO A 413 -20.61 23.27 15.91
N THR A 414 -19.81 23.04 14.86
CA THR A 414 -18.35 23.09 14.87
C THR A 414 -17.79 24.50 14.65
N SER A 415 -18.43 25.31 13.79
CA SER A 415 -17.77 26.46 13.14
C SER A 415 -18.56 27.79 13.16
N PRO A 416 -19.24 28.19 14.25
CA PRO A 416 -20.17 29.33 14.21
C PRO A 416 -19.55 30.69 13.83
N ASN A 417 -18.28 30.97 14.15
CA ASN A 417 -17.62 32.23 13.76
C ASN A 417 -17.19 32.21 12.28
N ILE A 418 -16.71 31.06 11.80
CA ILE A 418 -16.40 30.81 10.39
C ILE A 418 -17.68 30.84 9.54
N ASP A 419 -18.80 30.35 10.06
CA ASP A 419 -20.10 30.39 9.39
C ASP A 419 -20.63 31.82 9.26
N GLU A 420 -20.48 32.66 10.29
CA GLU A 420 -20.79 34.09 10.21
C GLU A 420 -19.89 34.82 9.19
N PHE A 421 -18.59 34.51 9.16
CA PHE A 421 -17.68 35.03 8.14
C PHE A 421 -18.09 34.58 6.73
N CYS A 422 -18.47 33.30 6.57
CA CYS A 422 -18.91 32.74 5.31
C CYS A 422 -20.15 33.46 4.75
N ALA A 423 -21.10 33.84 5.60
CA ALA A 423 -22.28 34.61 5.21
C ALA A 423 -21.94 36.02 4.65
N GLN A 424 -20.73 36.51 4.89
CA GLN A 424 -20.20 37.79 4.42
C GLN A 424 -19.19 37.66 3.27
N ALA A 425 -18.85 36.44 2.84
CA ALA A 425 -17.76 36.16 1.90
C ALA A 425 -18.23 35.54 0.58
N VAL A 426 -17.32 35.45 -0.39
CA VAL A 426 -17.45 34.50 -1.51
C VAL A 426 -16.96 33.14 -1.03
N ARG A 427 -17.86 32.15 -0.92
CA ARG A 427 -17.52 30.74 -0.64
C ARG A 427 -17.37 29.98 -1.96
N PHE A 428 -16.36 29.13 -2.06
CA PHE A 428 -16.20 28.18 -3.16
C PHE A 428 -16.66 26.79 -2.68
N ASP A 429 -17.50 26.09 -3.44
CA ASP A 429 -18.07 24.80 -3.00
C ASP A 429 -17.05 23.66 -2.99
N ARG A 430 -16.13 23.63 -3.97
CA ARG A 430 -15.16 22.55 -4.19
C ARG A 430 -13.78 23.12 -4.50
N VAL A 431 -12.89 23.06 -3.51
CA VAL A 431 -11.52 23.59 -3.61
C VAL A 431 -10.54 22.43 -3.56
N ILE A 432 -9.82 22.22 -4.65
CA ILE A 432 -8.86 21.12 -4.79
C ILE A 432 -7.50 21.64 -4.34
N ALA A 433 -6.99 21.14 -3.22
CA ALA A 433 -5.59 21.31 -2.82
C ALA A 433 -4.68 20.64 -3.84
N GLN A 434 -3.52 21.25 -4.12
CA GLN A 434 -2.56 20.71 -5.09
C GLN A 434 -1.70 19.56 -4.52
N SER A 435 -1.82 19.28 -3.22
CA SER A 435 -1.27 18.09 -2.56
C SER A 435 -1.94 17.89 -1.20
N SER A 436 -2.10 16.65 -0.73
CA SER A 436 -2.55 16.30 0.63
C SER A 436 -1.45 16.48 1.69
N ARG A 437 -0.59 17.50 1.52
CA ARG A 437 0.67 17.64 2.25
C ARG A 437 1.13 19.11 2.35
N SER A 438 1.20 19.66 3.55
CA SER A 438 1.47 21.09 3.80
C SER A 438 2.75 21.61 3.15
N ILE A 439 3.85 20.85 3.18
CA ILE A 439 5.14 21.20 2.52
C ILE A 439 5.10 21.22 0.98
N ARG A 440 4.01 20.74 0.36
CA ARG A 440 3.76 20.80 -1.09
C ARG A 440 2.62 21.75 -1.43
N SER A 441 1.49 21.67 -0.71
CA SER A 441 0.31 22.51 -0.95
C SER A 441 0.56 23.99 -0.67
N ILE A 442 1.20 24.34 0.46
CA ILE A 442 1.42 25.75 0.80
C ILE A 442 2.41 26.43 -0.18
N PRO A 443 3.54 25.82 -0.58
CA PRO A 443 4.37 26.37 -1.66
C PRO A 443 3.68 26.48 -3.02
N ALA A 444 2.75 25.58 -3.36
CA ALA A 444 1.89 25.75 -4.53
C ALA A 444 1.05 27.03 -4.43
N VAL A 445 0.43 27.28 -3.27
CA VAL A 445 -0.30 28.55 -2.98
C VAL A 445 0.59 29.79 -2.95
N PHE A 446 1.88 29.66 -2.65
CA PHE A 446 2.81 30.80 -2.70
C PHE A 446 3.19 31.19 -4.13
N THR A 447 3.36 30.20 -5.01
CA THR A 447 3.97 30.32 -6.34
C THR A 447 2.95 30.30 -7.48
N GLY A 448 1.74 29.78 -7.25
CA GLY A 448 0.74 29.53 -8.31
C GLY A 448 1.10 28.34 -9.22
N ARG A 449 2.03 27.47 -8.80
CA ARG A 449 2.56 26.32 -9.55
C ARG A 449 2.19 24.99 -8.89
N TYR A 450 2.09 23.92 -9.67
CA TYR A 450 1.93 22.57 -9.13
C TYR A 450 3.21 22.09 -8.41
N PRO A 451 3.15 21.19 -7.42
CA PRO A 451 4.32 20.73 -6.66
C PRO A 451 5.51 20.27 -7.52
N SER A 452 5.26 19.48 -8.57
CA SER A 452 6.28 19.06 -9.56
C SER A 452 6.92 20.21 -10.35
N GLN A 453 6.26 21.37 -10.40
CA GLN A 453 6.70 22.59 -11.09
C GLN A 453 7.38 23.61 -10.15
N VAL A 454 7.45 23.32 -8.84
CA VAL A 454 8.15 24.16 -7.85
C VAL A 454 9.61 23.70 -7.74
N ALA A 455 10.55 24.63 -7.82
CA ALA A 455 11.97 24.33 -7.68
C ALA A 455 12.33 24.06 -6.21
N TYR A 456 12.39 22.79 -5.83
CA TYR A 456 12.77 22.33 -4.51
C TYR A 456 14.27 22.05 -4.38
N GLY A 457 14.77 22.06 -3.14
CA GLY A 457 16.06 21.46 -2.78
C GLY A 457 15.97 19.94 -2.59
N SER A 458 17.13 19.30 -2.52
CA SER A 458 17.30 17.83 -2.38
C SER A 458 17.43 17.36 -0.93
N GLU A 459 16.85 18.08 0.03
CA GLU A 459 16.83 17.67 1.44
C GLU A 459 15.78 16.59 1.69
N TYR A 460 16.11 15.63 2.56
CA TYR A 460 15.13 14.65 3.03
C TYR A 460 14.03 15.35 3.86
N LEU A 461 12.75 15.02 3.57
CA LEU A 461 11.51 15.48 4.24
C LEU A 461 11.24 16.99 4.28
N TRP A 462 12.25 17.85 4.38
CA TRP A 462 12.14 19.30 4.49
C TRP A 462 12.82 20.01 3.30
N PRO A 463 12.44 19.69 2.04
CA PRO A 463 13.11 20.22 0.86
C PRO A 463 12.93 21.74 0.78
N SER A 464 14.03 22.49 0.71
CA SER A 464 13.98 23.95 0.76
C SER A 464 13.20 24.51 -0.42
N LEU A 465 12.42 25.57 -0.17
CA LEU A 465 11.82 26.36 -1.24
C LEU A 465 12.92 27.22 -1.84
N ARG A 466 13.34 26.93 -3.08
CA ARG A 466 14.48 27.66 -3.65
C ARG A 466 14.08 29.05 -4.13
N ARG A 467 15.03 29.98 -4.11
CA ARG A 467 14.80 31.41 -4.43
C ARG A 467 14.51 31.70 -5.90
N GLU A 468 14.68 30.73 -6.80
CA GLU A 468 14.26 30.89 -8.19
C GLU A 468 12.74 30.91 -8.33
N ASN A 469 11.99 30.25 -7.43
CA ASN A 469 10.54 30.40 -7.36
C ASN A 469 10.19 31.84 -6.95
N GLN A 470 9.20 32.45 -7.59
CA GLN A 470 8.68 33.77 -7.21
C GLN A 470 7.37 33.65 -6.43
N THR A 471 7.27 34.29 -5.26
CA THR A 471 6.06 34.20 -4.42
C THR A 471 5.19 35.46 -4.43
N PHE A 472 3.90 35.32 -4.08
CA PHE A 472 3.03 36.49 -3.91
C PHE A 472 3.51 37.43 -2.78
N SER A 473 4.14 36.91 -1.73
CA SER A 473 4.72 37.74 -0.66
C SER A 473 5.86 38.62 -1.18
N GLU A 474 6.70 38.11 -2.09
CA GLU A 474 7.75 38.91 -2.75
C GLU A 474 7.15 39.96 -3.69
N ALA A 475 6.17 39.58 -4.51
CA ALA A 475 5.48 40.50 -5.42
C ALA A 475 4.78 41.65 -4.67
N LEU A 476 4.11 41.37 -3.54
CA LEU A 476 3.50 42.38 -2.68
C LEU A 476 4.56 43.29 -2.02
N ARG A 477 5.62 42.70 -1.44
CA ARG A 477 6.72 43.46 -0.80
C ARG A 477 7.42 44.38 -1.79
N ALA A 478 7.65 43.93 -3.02
CA ALA A 478 8.18 44.75 -4.11
C ALA A 478 7.26 45.92 -4.50
N ARG A 479 5.97 45.87 -4.14
CA ARG A 479 5.01 46.98 -4.25
C ARG A 479 4.72 47.69 -2.92
N GLY A 480 5.66 47.58 -1.98
CA GLY A 480 5.69 48.35 -0.73
C GLY A 480 4.76 47.86 0.37
N TYR A 481 4.14 46.69 0.23
CA TYR A 481 3.38 46.06 1.31
C TYR A 481 4.28 45.73 2.49
N ARG A 482 3.82 45.93 3.73
CA ARG A 482 4.41 45.27 4.91
C ARG A 482 3.97 43.81 4.88
N THR A 483 4.90 42.87 4.90
CA THR A 483 4.60 41.43 4.80
C THR A 483 4.98 40.71 6.09
N VAL A 484 3.99 40.20 6.82
CA VAL A 484 4.18 39.53 8.12
C VAL A 484 3.47 38.18 8.11
N VAL A 485 4.07 37.19 8.75
CA VAL A 485 3.43 35.91 9.08
C VAL A 485 3.52 35.62 10.57
N THR A 486 2.48 35.01 11.11
CA THR A 486 2.43 34.39 12.43
C THR A 486 2.06 32.93 12.26
N MET A 487 2.97 32.04 12.66
CA MET A 487 2.86 30.59 12.44
C MET A 487 2.56 29.90 13.77
N GLY A 488 1.46 29.14 13.82
CA GLY A 488 1.01 28.40 14.99
C GLY A 488 1.83 27.17 15.37
N THR A 489 3.02 27.01 14.80
CA THR A 489 3.92 25.85 14.95
C THR A 489 5.36 26.24 14.57
N ASP A 490 6.33 25.41 14.94
CA ASP A 490 7.70 25.47 14.42
C ASP A 490 7.91 24.66 13.14
N TYR A 491 6.87 23.98 12.61
CA TYR A 491 6.89 23.06 11.47
C TYR A 491 7.83 23.53 10.33
N PHE A 492 7.59 24.72 9.78
CA PHE A 492 8.31 25.28 8.64
C PHE A 492 9.68 25.90 8.95
N THR A 493 10.16 25.91 10.20
CA THR A 493 11.52 26.40 10.56
C THR A 493 12.64 25.62 9.85
N ARG A 494 12.33 24.43 9.35
CA ARG A 494 13.24 23.45 8.73
C ARG A 494 13.41 23.66 7.23
N VAL A 495 12.47 24.34 6.59
CA VAL A 495 12.44 24.59 5.14
C VAL A 495 13.09 25.94 4.87
N ASP A 496 14.34 25.95 4.37
CA ASP A 496 14.98 27.22 4.01
C ASP A 496 14.24 27.86 2.81
N GLY A 497 14.31 29.19 2.72
CA GLY A 497 13.60 29.97 1.71
C GLY A 497 12.07 30.06 1.86
N PHE A 498 11.40 29.19 2.62
CA PHE A 498 9.93 29.17 2.75
C PHE A 498 9.30 30.53 3.08
N PHE A 499 9.97 31.34 3.91
CA PHE A 499 9.52 32.68 4.31
C PHE A 499 10.02 33.81 3.39
N GLN A 500 10.41 33.51 2.15
CA GLN A 500 10.76 34.53 1.16
C GLN A 500 9.61 35.53 0.97
N GLY A 501 9.97 36.79 0.71
CA GLY A 501 9.01 37.90 0.61
C GLY A 501 8.46 38.44 1.93
N PHE A 502 8.50 37.72 3.05
CA PHE A 502 8.09 38.25 4.35
C PHE A 502 9.17 39.21 4.91
N GLU A 503 8.75 40.33 5.51
CA GLU A 503 9.60 41.22 6.32
C GLU A 503 9.81 40.61 7.72
N GLU A 504 8.77 40.01 8.31
CA GLU A 504 8.81 39.41 9.66
C GLU A 504 8.07 38.05 9.69
N ALA A 505 8.69 37.04 10.32
CA ALA A 505 8.14 35.68 10.42
C ALA A 505 8.11 35.20 11.88
N ASN A 506 6.95 35.38 12.53
CA ASN A 506 6.72 35.09 13.94
C ASN A 506 6.30 33.63 14.11
N GLN A 507 7.28 32.74 14.02
CA GLN A 507 7.10 31.32 14.30
C GLN A 507 7.15 31.06 15.81
N ILE A 508 6.12 30.39 16.34
CA ILE A 508 6.14 29.99 17.74
C ILE A 508 7.08 28.78 17.89
N PRO A 509 8.12 28.83 18.74
CA PRO A 509 9.14 27.77 18.86
C PRO A 509 8.64 26.59 19.72
N VAL A 510 7.46 26.07 19.37
CA VAL A 510 6.81 24.89 19.93
C VAL A 510 5.93 24.30 18.83
N TYR A 511 6.16 23.04 18.46
CA TYR A 511 5.36 22.31 17.45
C TYR A 511 3.84 22.41 17.67
N ARG A 512 3.40 22.46 18.94
CA ARG A 512 2.00 22.74 19.33
C ARG A 512 1.96 23.69 20.53
N PRO A 513 1.66 24.98 20.33
CA PRO A 513 1.44 25.93 21.41
C PRO A 513 -0.02 25.86 21.91
N ALA A 514 -0.28 26.53 23.04
CA ALA A 514 -1.66 26.78 23.47
C ALA A 514 -2.43 27.56 22.38
N ARG A 515 -3.65 27.10 22.05
CA ARG A 515 -4.43 27.49 20.86
C ARG A 515 -4.63 29.00 20.65
N ALA A 516 -4.67 29.78 21.72
CA ALA A 516 -4.80 31.24 21.65
C ALA A 516 -3.52 31.96 21.19
N ARG A 517 -2.33 31.42 21.51
CA ARG A 517 -1.03 32.08 21.33
C ARG A 517 -0.73 32.54 19.89
N PRO A 518 -1.07 31.80 18.82
CA PRO A 518 -0.89 32.27 17.44
C PRO A 518 -1.79 33.47 17.10
N VAL A 519 -2.99 33.53 17.67
CA VAL A 519 -3.93 34.64 17.46
C VAL A 519 -3.58 35.83 18.35
N ASP A 520 -3.12 35.62 19.58
CA ASP A 520 -2.63 36.70 20.46
C ASP A 520 -1.45 37.45 19.82
N GLU A 521 -0.51 36.72 19.22
CA GLU A 521 0.59 37.28 18.43
C GLU A 521 0.09 37.93 17.12
N SER A 522 -0.88 37.31 16.42
CA SER A 522 -1.47 37.90 15.21
C SER A 522 -2.18 39.22 15.47
N ILE A 523 -2.88 39.35 16.59
CA ILE A 523 -3.53 40.59 17.05
C ILE A 523 -2.49 41.68 17.30
N ARG A 524 -1.41 41.36 18.02
CA ARG A 524 -0.30 42.28 18.28
C ARG A 524 0.39 42.77 16.99
N GLN A 525 0.53 41.88 16.01
CA GLN A 525 1.08 42.23 14.70
C GLN A 525 0.09 43.06 13.88
N LEU A 526 -1.21 42.73 13.90
CA LEU A 526 -2.27 43.47 13.22
C LEU A 526 -2.36 44.93 13.70
N ASP A 527 -2.29 45.17 15.01
CA ASP A 527 -2.22 46.52 15.58
C ASP A 527 -1.04 47.31 15.00
N THR A 528 0.15 46.72 15.03
CA THR A 528 1.40 47.31 14.53
C THR A 528 1.34 47.60 13.02
N LEU A 529 0.64 46.74 12.26
CA LEU A 529 0.46 46.88 10.82
C LEU A 529 -0.55 47.97 10.44
N ILE A 530 -1.66 48.07 11.17
CA ILE A 530 -2.66 49.14 10.99
C ILE A 530 -2.02 50.51 11.26
N GLU A 531 -1.20 50.62 12.30
CA GLU A 531 -0.52 51.87 12.68
C GLU A 531 0.61 52.26 11.69
N SER A 532 1.10 51.32 10.88
CA SER A 532 2.20 51.56 9.93
C SER A 532 1.86 52.48 8.75
N ASN A 533 0.57 52.71 8.47
CA ASN A 533 0.07 53.47 7.31
C ASN A 533 0.58 52.97 5.93
N ARG A 534 1.18 51.78 5.85
CA ARG A 534 1.45 51.03 4.61
C ARG A 534 0.33 50.00 4.42
N PRO A 535 -0.02 49.64 3.17
CA PRO A 535 -0.82 48.45 2.95
C PRO A 535 -0.04 47.22 3.44
N TRP A 536 -0.74 46.21 3.93
CA TRP A 536 -0.09 45.05 4.56
C TRP A 536 -0.66 43.70 4.14
N LEU A 537 0.19 42.68 4.25
CA LEU A 537 -0.16 41.28 4.29
C LEU A 537 0.13 40.79 5.71
N LEU A 538 -0.87 40.26 6.38
CA LEU A 538 -0.72 39.42 7.57
C LEU A 538 -1.21 38.02 7.22
N TRP A 539 -0.34 37.02 7.37
CA TRP A 539 -0.74 35.62 7.30
C TRP A 539 -0.75 35.00 8.71
N THR A 540 -1.91 34.54 9.16
CA THR A 540 -2.07 33.75 10.39
C THR A 540 -2.33 32.30 10.01
N HIS A 541 -1.41 31.41 10.35
CA HIS A 541 -1.57 29.97 10.16
C HIS A 541 -1.83 29.27 11.50
N LEU A 542 -2.95 28.54 11.60
CA LEU A 542 -3.36 27.76 12.77
C LEU A 542 -3.15 26.27 12.52
N PHE A 543 -2.47 25.60 13.45
CA PHE A 543 -2.06 24.19 13.38
C PHE A 543 -2.88 23.32 14.34
N ASN A 544 -4.14 23.71 14.57
CA ASN A 544 -4.98 23.18 15.66
C ASN A 544 -5.65 21.85 15.30
N VAL A 545 -6.10 21.70 14.05
CA VAL A 545 -6.91 20.56 13.58
C VAL A 545 -6.11 19.53 12.77
N HIS A 546 -4.78 19.58 12.82
CA HIS A 546 -3.86 18.54 12.32
C HIS A 546 -3.77 17.37 13.32
N GLU A 547 -3.74 16.13 12.81
CA GLU A 547 -3.76 14.86 13.55
C GLU A 547 -3.01 14.76 14.91
N ARG A 548 -3.50 13.87 15.79
CA ARG A 548 -3.36 13.90 17.27
C ARG A 548 -4.00 15.14 17.91
N TYR A 549 -5.30 15.27 17.69
CA TYR A 549 -6.18 16.28 18.29
C TYR A 549 -6.13 16.25 19.83
N LEU A 550 -6.63 17.32 20.46
CA LEU A 550 -6.84 17.44 21.91
C LEU A 550 -5.59 17.07 22.74
N TRP A 551 -4.41 17.39 22.21
CA TRP A 551 -3.09 17.00 22.74
C TRP A 551 -2.83 17.48 24.18
N ASP A 552 -3.51 18.54 24.60
CA ASP A 552 -3.50 19.10 25.95
C ASP A 552 -4.46 18.38 26.93
N ARG A 553 -5.16 17.34 26.44
CA ARG A 553 -6.17 16.54 27.14
C ARG A 553 -7.46 17.29 27.46
N THR A 554 -7.79 18.31 26.67
CA THR A 554 -9.14 18.87 26.63
C THR A 554 -10.14 17.75 26.29
N PRO A 555 -11.25 17.56 27.03
CA PRO A 555 -12.26 16.56 26.66
C PRO A 555 -12.98 16.93 25.36
N SER A 556 -13.23 15.95 24.48
CA SER A 556 -14.09 16.13 23.31
C SER A 556 -15.50 16.61 23.73
N ARG A 557 -16.07 17.53 22.94
CA ARG A 557 -17.46 18.00 23.09
C ARG A 557 -18.48 17.00 22.52
N PHE A 558 -18.05 16.11 21.62
CA PHE A 558 -18.94 15.30 20.79
C PHE A 558 -18.89 13.79 21.11
N GLY A 559 -17.77 13.26 21.59
CA GLY A 559 -17.64 11.83 21.85
C GLY A 559 -16.24 11.35 22.24
N ARG A 560 -15.72 10.37 21.50
CA ARG A 560 -14.44 9.68 21.75
C ARG A 560 -13.80 9.06 20.50
N GLU A 561 -14.51 9.01 19.37
CA GLU A 561 -13.91 8.58 18.13
C GLU A 561 -13.01 9.70 17.59
N LEU A 562 -12.04 9.36 16.74
CA LEU A 562 -11.01 10.29 16.27
C LEU A 562 -11.61 11.58 15.64
N VAL A 563 -12.73 11.42 14.93
CA VAL A 563 -13.52 12.51 14.33
C VAL A 563 -14.21 13.41 15.37
N ASP A 564 -14.60 12.89 16.53
CA ASP A 564 -15.18 13.69 17.63
C ASP A 564 -14.12 14.55 18.32
N GLU A 565 -12.86 14.14 18.29
CA GLU A 565 -11.74 14.91 18.80
C GLU A 565 -11.36 16.04 17.82
N TYR A 566 -11.31 15.71 16.51
CA TYR A 566 -11.11 16.68 15.42
C TYR A 566 -12.20 17.77 15.40
N ASP A 567 -13.49 17.41 15.43
CA ASP A 567 -14.59 18.37 15.51
C ASP A 567 -14.47 19.31 16.72
N THR A 568 -13.92 18.81 17.83
CA THR A 568 -13.69 19.64 19.02
C THR A 568 -12.53 20.61 18.82
N GLU A 569 -11.46 20.20 18.12
CA GLU A 569 -10.40 21.12 17.70
C GLU A 569 -10.92 22.18 16.71
N ILE A 570 -11.86 21.86 15.81
CA ILE A 570 -12.50 22.87 14.95
C ILE A 570 -13.18 23.95 15.81
N VAL A 571 -14.00 23.57 16.80
CA VAL A 571 -14.65 24.58 17.68
C VAL A 571 -13.62 25.43 18.42
N LEU A 572 -12.53 24.82 18.88
CA LEU A 572 -11.46 25.53 19.60
C LEU A 572 -10.58 26.39 18.67
N ALA A 573 -10.57 26.13 17.37
CA ALA A 573 -9.95 26.98 16.35
C ALA A 573 -10.88 28.11 15.90
N ASP A 574 -12.16 27.82 15.67
CA ASP A 574 -13.24 28.76 15.35
C ASP A 574 -13.34 29.89 16.38
N GLU A 575 -13.29 29.55 17.67
CA GLU A 575 -13.21 30.52 18.78
C GLU A 575 -12.02 31.49 18.64
N GLN A 576 -10.90 31.10 18.01
CA GLN A 576 -9.75 31.98 17.78
C GLN A 576 -9.84 32.75 16.45
N VAL A 577 -10.44 32.16 15.41
CA VAL A 577 -10.74 32.85 14.14
C VAL A 577 -11.71 34.01 14.40
N GLY A 578 -12.76 33.78 15.19
CA GLY A 578 -13.70 34.80 15.63
C GLY A 578 -13.02 35.97 16.35
N ARG A 579 -12.11 35.68 17.31
CA ARG A 579 -11.31 36.71 18.01
C ARG A 579 -10.51 37.60 17.05
N LEU A 580 -9.87 37.02 16.03
CA LEU A 580 -9.05 37.76 15.07
C LEU A 580 -9.91 38.65 14.14
N LEU A 581 -11.05 38.12 13.68
CA LEU A 581 -11.98 38.86 12.81
C LEU A 581 -12.73 39.97 13.57
N ALA A 582 -13.09 39.73 14.83
CA ALA A 582 -13.63 40.74 15.73
C ALA A 582 -12.62 41.89 15.93
N HIS A 583 -11.37 41.59 16.29
CA HIS A 583 -10.33 42.61 16.51
C HIS A 583 -10.04 43.45 15.26
N LEU A 584 -10.00 42.83 14.06
CA LEU A 584 -9.88 43.55 12.79
C LEU A 584 -11.01 44.58 12.58
N SER A 585 -12.21 44.25 13.04
CA SER A 585 -13.42 45.06 12.91
C SER A 585 -13.49 46.15 13.98
N GLU A 586 -13.14 45.83 15.23
CA GLU A 586 -13.02 46.78 16.35
C GLU A 586 -11.95 47.86 16.10
N ARG A 587 -10.82 47.50 15.47
CA ARG A 587 -9.79 48.46 15.01
C ARG A 587 -10.22 49.29 13.79
N GLY A 588 -11.42 49.08 13.23
CA GLY A 588 -11.95 49.81 12.08
C GLY A 588 -11.24 49.52 10.75
N ALA A 589 -10.46 48.45 10.66
CA ALA A 589 -9.65 48.13 9.48
C ALA A 589 -10.36 47.24 8.45
N ALA A 590 -11.52 46.68 8.80
CA ALA A 590 -12.25 45.72 7.96
C ALA A 590 -12.57 46.24 6.55
N ASP A 591 -13.04 47.48 6.40
CA ASP A 591 -13.53 48.04 5.13
C ASP A 591 -12.45 48.17 4.03
N ASN A 592 -11.17 48.22 4.40
CA ASN A 592 -10.04 48.22 3.46
C ASN A 592 -9.24 46.90 3.49
N THR A 593 -9.78 45.84 4.10
CA THR A 593 -9.08 44.55 4.25
C THR A 593 -9.80 43.43 3.50
N VAL A 594 -9.14 42.91 2.46
CA VAL A 594 -9.46 41.60 1.88
C VAL A 594 -9.09 40.54 2.91
N VAL A 595 -10.05 39.69 3.26
CA VAL A 595 -9.82 38.53 4.13
C VAL A 595 -9.95 37.28 3.28
N VAL A 596 -8.90 36.47 3.25
CA VAL A 596 -8.89 35.13 2.67
C VAL A 596 -8.85 34.14 3.82
N PHE A 597 -9.85 33.29 3.95
CA PHE A 597 -9.85 32.15 4.87
C PHE A 597 -9.72 30.86 4.05
N MET A 598 -8.77 30.00 4.40
CA MET A 598 -8.55 28.74 3.69
C MET A 598 -8.10 27.60 4.60
N SER A 599 -8.07 26.38 4.07
CA SER A 599 -7.15 25.34 4.53
C SER A 599 -6.14 25.01 3.43
N ASP A 600 -5.10 24.26 3.76
CA ASP A 600 -4.10 23.81 2.79
C ASP A 600 -4.38 22.41 2.22
N HIS A 601 -5.07 21.55 2.98
CA HIS A 601 -5.64 20.27 2.56
C HIS A 601 -6.72 19.78 3.54
N GLY A 602 -7.18 18.53 3.40
CA GLY A 602 -8.11 17.85 4.31
C GLY A 602 -7.42 16.85 5.25
N GLU A 603 -8.17 15.86 5.74
CA GLU A 603 -7.80 14.91 6.80
C GLU A 603 -8.71 13.64 6.72
N ALA A 604 -8.17 12.42 6.75
CA ALA A 604 -8.97 11.17 6.66
C ALA A 604 -9.25 10.52 8.04
N PHE A 605 -10.41 9.88 8.17
CA PHE A 605 -10.93 9.23 9.40
C PHE A 605 -11.34 7.76 9.19
N SER A 606 -10.60 7.02 8.36
CA SER A 606 -10.85 5.64 7.87
C SER A 606 -11.66 5.54 6.56
N GLU A 607 -12.05 6.65 5.94
CA GLU A 607 -12.40 6.67 4.52
C GLU A 607 -11.26 6.05 3.68
N HIS A 608 -11.62 5.22 2.68
CA HIS A 608 -10.70 4.44 1.85
C HIS A 608 -9.63 3.60 2.59
N GLY A 609 -9.75 3.41 3.91
CA GLY A 609 -8.75 2.76 4.77
C GLY A 609 -7.62 3.68 5.26
N HIS A 610 -7.70 4.98 4.97
CA HIS A 610 -6.69 6.00 5.28
C HIS A 610 -6.98 6.71 6.60
N THR A 611 -5.96 7.21 7.30
CA THR A 611 -6.16 8.02 8.52
C THR A 611 -5.05 9.05 8.67
N GLY A 612 -5.42 10.30 8.92
CA GLY A 612 -4.53 11.44 8.72
C GLY A 612 -4.50 11.86 7.24
N HIS A 613 -3.40 12.49 6.81
CA HIS A 613 -3.20 12.97 5.44
C HIS A 613 -1.85 12.49 4.85
N SER A 614 -1.50 12.97 3.65
CA SER A 614 -0.30 12.61 2.88
C SER A 614 -0.20 11.14 2.47
N GLN A 615 -1.33 10.46 2.29
CA GLN A 615 -1.39 9.03 1.94
C GLN A 615 -2.09 8.79 0.59
N ALA A 616 -3.09 9.59 0.23
CA ALA A 616 -3.76 9.55 -1.07
C ALA A 616 -4.21 10.93 -1.56
N LEU A 617 -4.89 10.91 -2.72
CA LEU A 617 -5.52 12.06 -3.37
C LEU A 617 -7.06 11.98 -3.36
N TYR A 618 -7.67 11.15 -2.51
CA TYR A 618 -9.13 11.15 -2.28
C TYR A 618 -9.60 12.46 -1.65
N ASN A 619 -10.87 12.83 -1.87
CA ASN A 619 -11.43 14.13 -1.53
C ASN A 619 -11.31 14.46 -0.03
N GLU A 620 -11.40 13.48 0.87
CA GLU A 620 -11.17 13.70 2.30
C GLU A 620 -9.76 14.22 2.61
N GLU A 621 -8.74 13.85 1.83
CA GLU A 621 -7.37 14.34 1.97
C GLU A 621 -7.08 15.61 1.15
N VAL A 622 -7.77 15.87 0.03
CA VAL A 622 -7.45 17.00 -0.88
C VAL A 622 -8.51 18.10 -1.02
N TYR A 623 -9.72 17.96 -0.47
CA TYR A 623 -10.67 19.07 -0.44
C TYR A 623 -10.34 20.05 0.67
N ALA A 624 -9.95 21.26 0.25
CA ALA A 624 -9.69 22.39 1.11
C ALA A 624 -10.94 23.25 1.32
N THR A 625 -10.88 24.13 2.30
CA THR A 625 -11.83 25.25 2.47
C THR A 625 -11.29 26.47 1.73
N LEU A 626 -12.15 27.27 1.07
CA LEU A 626 -11.81 28.64 0.64
C LEU A 626 -13.00 29.59 0.76
N MET A 627 -12.76 30.73 1.40
CA MET A 627 -13.69 31.85 1.50
C MET A 627 -12.93 33.18 1.32
N ILE A 628 -13.44 34.08 0.49
CA ILE A 628 -12.79 35.38 0.24
C ILE A 628 -13.80 36.53 0.44
N ARG A 629 -13.59 37.34 1.48
CA ARG A 629 -14.32 38.60 1.70
C ARG A 629 -13.49 39.76 1.16
N ALA A 630 -13.94 40.39 0.08
CA ALA A 630 -13.28 41.54 -0.53
C ALA A 630 -14.18 42.79 -0.52
N PRO A 631 -13.67 44.01 -0.25
CA PRO A 631 -14.48 45.23 -0.26
C PRO A 631 -15.21 45.45 -1.58
N SER A 632 -16.49 45.81 -1.52
CA SER A 632 -17.38 45.97 -2.69
C SER A 632 -17.60 44.70 -3.56
N VAL A 633 -17.27 43.51 -3.05
CA VAL A 633 -17.73 42.23 -3.63
C VAL A 633 -18.89 41.70 -2.78
N ALA A 634 -19.98 41.28 -3.43
CA ALA A 634 -21.15 40.75 -2.72
C ALA A 634 -20.91 39.30 -2.25
N PRO A 635 -21.44 38.90 -1.08
CA PRO A 635 -21.39 37.49 -0.65
C PRO A 635 -22.12 36.59 -1.64
N ARG A 636 -21.55 35.42 -1.94
CA ARG A 636 -22.12 34.44 -2.86
C ARG A 636 -21.48 33.06 -2.68
N VAL A 637 -22.11 32.06 -3.28
CA VAL A 637 -21.43 30.79 -3.62
C VAL A 637 -20.85 30.89 -5.04
N VAL A 638 -19.70 30.27 -5.24
CA VAL A 638 -19.16 29.86 -6.55
C VAL A 638 -19.25 28.33 -6.58
N GLU A 639 -19.95 27.80 -7.57
CA GLU A 639 -20.21 26.36 -7.74
C GLU A 639 -19.34 25.82 -8.89
N GLY A 640 -18.51 24.82 -8.61
CA GLY A 640 -17.56 24.22 -9.55
C GLY A 640 -16.15 24.10 -8.96
N PRO A 641 -15.33 23.17 -9.49
CA PRO A 641 -13.98 22.96 -8.99
C PRO A 641 -13.09 24.19 -9.21
N VAL A 642 -12.40 24.62 -8.15
CA VAL A 642 -11.31 25.60 -8.20
C VAL A 642 -10.05 25.00 -7.58
N ALA A 643 -8.89 25.48 -7.98
CA ALA A 643 -7.62 24.99 -7.45
C ALA A 643 -7.17 25.91 -6.30
N LEU A 644 -6.73 25.35 -5.18
CA LEU A 644 -6.35 26.17 -4.01
C LEU A 644 -5.26 27.20 -4.35
N PHE A 645 -4.32 26.85 -5.23
CA PHE A 645 -3.25 27.76 -5.67
C PHE A 645 -3.74 29.01 -6.44
N ASP A 646 -5.01 29.05 -6.85
CA ASP A 646 -5.67 30.21 -7.47
C ASP A 646 -5.75 31.41 -6.50
N VAL A 647 -5.58 31.18 -5.20
CA VAL A 647 -5.38 32.23 -4.19
C VAL A 647 -4.21 33.16 -4.56
N MET A 648 -3.13 32.65 -5.17
CA MET A 648 -1.94 33.42 -5.58
C MET A 648 -2.30 34.55 -6.57
N PRO A 649 -2.81 34.27 -7.79
CA PRO A 649 -3.24 35.30 -8.73
C PRO A 649 -4.48 36.05 -8.24
N THR A 650 -5.30 35.50 -7.32
CA THR A 650 -6.44 36.23 -6.76
C THR A 650 -5.99 37.37 -5.85
N ILE A 651 -5.07 37.11 -4.91
CA ILE A 651 -4.51 38.13 -4.01
C ILE A 651 -3.82 39.23 -4.83
N LEU A 652 -2.97 38.86 -5.79
CA LEU A 652 -2.23 39.85 -6.60
C LEU A 652 -3.16 40.62 -7.56
N ASN A 653 -4.15 39.97 -8.18
CA ASN A 653 -5.15 40.64 -9.01
C ASN A 653 -5.96 41.63 -8.19
N LEU A 654 -6.46 41.29 -6.99
CA LEU A 654 -7.16 42.24 -6.12
C LEU A 654 -6.26 43.42 -5.72
N ALA A 655 -5.01 43.14 -5.31
CA ALA A 655 -4.03 44.15 -4.91
C ALA A 655 -3.64 45.12 -6.04
N GLY A 656 -3.88 44.77 -7.31
CA GLY A 656 -3.41 45.53 -8.47
C GLY A 656 -1.91 45.35 -8.73
N VAL A 657 -1.36 44.21 -8.31
CA VAL A 657 0.02 43.81 -8.51
C VAL A 657 0.06 42.82 -9.68
N PRO A 658 0.86 43.03 -10.74
CA PRO A 658 1.01 42.04 -11.80
C PRO A 658 1.76 40.83 -11.23
N LEU A 659 1.56 39.67 -11.87
CA LEU A 659 2.34 38.47 -11.56
C LEU A 659 3.84 38.73 -11.77
N PRO A 660 4.71 38.08 -10.98
CA PRO A 660 6.15 38.10 -11.24
C PRO A 660 6.51 37.30 -12.50
N GLU A 661 5.77 36.24 -12.80
CA GLU A 661 5.98 35.30 -13.91
C GLU A 661 4.66 34.64 -14.36
N PRO A 662 4.58 34.01 -15.56
CA PRO A 662 3.41 33.23 -15.99
C PRO A 662 3.27 31.93 -15.18
N VAL A 663 2.03 31.59 -14.79
CA VAL A 663 1.70 30.51 -13.85
C VAL A 663 0.36 29.85 -14.20
N PRO A 664 0.16 28.54 -13.92
CA PRO A 664 -1.08 27.82 -14.23
C PRO A 664 -2.27 28.15 -13.30
N ALA A 665 -2.02 28.72 -12.12
CA ALA A 665 -3.08 29.24 -11.26
C ALA A 665 -3.87 30.37 -11.97
N ARG A 666 -5.20 30.34 -11.88
CA ARG A 666 -6.11 31.31 -12.53
C ARG A 666 -6.78 32.23 -11.49
N SER A 667 -6.93 33.52 -11.77
CA SER A 667 -7.50 34.47 -10.78
C SER A 667 -9.00 34.29 -10.57
N LEU A 668 -9.44 34.12 -9.31
CA LEU A 668 -10.83 33.92 -8.93
C LEU A 668 -11.66 35.21 -8.92
N VAL A 669 -11.05 36.37 -9.20
CA VAL A 669 -11.74 37.68 -9.23
C VAL A 669 -12.90 37.69 -10.24
N GLY A 670 -12.79 36.96 -11.35
CA GLY A 670 -13.88 36.75 -12.31
C GLY A 670 -15.06 36.01 -11.66
N PRO A 671 -14.90 34.75 -11.22
CA PRO A 671 -15.92 34.01 -10.47
C PRO A 671 -16.52 34.75 -9.27
N MET A 672 -15.69 35.42 -8.46
CA MET A 672 -16.13 36.28 -7.34
C MET A 672 -17.09 37.40 -7.77
N THR A 673 -16.86 37.98 -8.96
CA THR A 673 -17.71 39.04 -9.52
C THR A 673 -18.81 38.54 -10.46
N GLY A 674 -18.89 37.23 -10.69
CA GLY A 674 -19.99 36.57 -11.40
C GLY A 674 -19.74 36.14 -12.84
N ALA A 675 -18.48 36.07 -13.28
CA ALA A 675 -18.14 35.23 -14.44
C ALA A 675 -18.40 33.75 -14.10
N PRO A 676 -18.81 32.91 -15.07
CA PRO A 676 -18.87 31.46 -14.87
C PRO A 676 -17.46 30.87 -14.68
N LEU A 677 -17.38 29.71 -14.05
CA LEU A 677 -16.19 28.85 -14.15
C LEU A 677 -16.13 28.17 -15.53
N ASP A 678 -14.92 27.83 -15.94
CA ASP A 678 -14.61 27.06 -17.15
C ASP A 678 -14.73 25.56 -16.83
N PRO A 679 -15.73 24.82 -17.37
CA PRO A 679 -15.96 23.42 -17.01
C PRO A 679 -14.91 22.47 -17.61
N GLU A 680 -14.25 22.87 -18.71
CA GLU A 680 -13.20 22.10 -19.37
C GLU A 680 -11.81 22.37 -18.76
N ARG A 681 -11.74 23.24 -17.74
CA ARG A 681 -10.49 23.50 -17.02
C ARG A 681 -10.00 22.23 -16.33
N LEU A 682 -8.87 21.71 -16.81
CA LEU A 682 -8.11 20.68 -16.12
C LEU A 682 -7.51 21.25 -14.83
N ILE A 683 -7.70 20.54 -13.71
CA ILE A 683 -7.06 20.85 -12.42
C ILE A 683 -6.34 19.60 -11.93
N PHE A 684 -5.04 19.73 -11.67
CA PHE A 684 -4.19 18.65 -11.20
C PHE A 684 -3.95 18.71 -9.68
N THR A 685 -3.63 17.56 -9.09
CA THR A 685 -3.15 17.43 -7.70
C THR A 685 -2.19 16.25 -7.57
N GLU A 686 -1.24 16.34 -6.65
CA GLU A 686 -0.08 15.44 -6.60
C GLU A 686 0.25 14.99 -5.18
N LEU A 687 0.56 13.70 -5.03
CA LEU A 687 1.34 13.19 -3.90
C LEU A 687 2.72 12.82 -4.45
N MET A 688 3.76 13.44 -3.89
CA MET A 688 5.15 13.28 -4.30
C MET A 688 5.96 12.61 -3.18
N PRO A 689 6.80 11.61 -3.49
CA PRO A 689 7.69 11.00 -2.51
C PRO A 689 8.66 12.02 -1.91
N ASP A 690 8.93 11.91 -0.61
CA ASP A 690 9.86 12.79 0.12
C ASP A 690 10.86 12.04 1.03
N GLY A 691 10.87 10.71 0.94
CA GLY A 691 11.64 9.79 1.77
C GLY A 691 10.88 9.25 2.97
N LEU A 692 10.00 10.04 3.60
CA LEU A 692 9.20 9.55 4.73
C LEU A 692 7.91 8.89 4.23
N TYR A 693 7.26 9.54 3.26
CA TYR A 693 6.08 9.03 2.58
C TYR A 693 6.51 8.59 1.17
N PRO A 694 6.46 7.28 0.83
CA PRO A 694 6.96 6.76 -0.44
C PRO A 694 5.90 6.77 -1.55
N TYR A 695 4.76 7.42 -1.33
CA TYR A 695 3.58 7.37 -2.20
C TYR A 695 3.73 8.32 -3.39
N ASP A 696 3.40 7.84 -4.59
CA ASP A 696 3.59 8.57 -5.85
C ASP A 696 2.30 8.52 -6.68
N GLN A 697 1.34 9.37 -6.30
CA GLN A 697 0.03 9.48 -6.94
C GLN A 697 -0.10 10.81 -7.67
N LYS A 698 -0.84 10.83 -8.77
CA LYS A 698 -1.22 12.06 -9.51
C LYS A 698 -2.71 11.98 -9.81
N ALA A 699 -3.41 13.10 -9.83
CA ALA A 699 -4.82 13.11 -10.18
C ALA A 699 -5.20 14.33 -11.03
N ILE A 700 -6.21 14.15 -11.88
CA ILE A 700 -6.76 15.15 -12.79
C ILE A 700 -8.27 15.29 -12.55
N TYR A 701 -8.76 16.53 -12.54
CA TYR A 701 -10.18 16.86 -12.49
C TYR A 701 -10.60 17.57 -13.79
N ARG A 702 -11.77 17.23 -14.32
CA ARG A 702 -12.47 17.96 -15.40
C ARG A 702 -13.95 18.10 -15.03
N GLY A 703 -14.36 19.28 -14.60
CA GLY A 703 -15.72 19.55 -14.09
C GLY A 703 -16.11 18.70 -12.88
N ASN A 704 -16.83 17.60 -13.10
CA ASN A 704 -17.22 16.64 -12.06
C ASN A 704 -16.47 15.29 -12.17
N GLN A 705 -15.72 15.08 -13.26
CA GLN A 705 -14.88 13.90 -13.44
C GLN A 705 -13.59 14.07 -12.63
N LYS A 706 -13.14 13.00 -11.98
CA LYS A 706 -11.84 12.91 -11.32
C LYS A 706 -11.20 11.57 -11.63
N LEU A 707 -9.95 11.59 -12.10
CA LEU A 707 -9.13 10.38 -12.25
C LEU A 707 -7.91 10.45 -11.33
N ILE A 708 -7.69 9.40 -10.54
CA ILE A 708 -6.48 9.20 -9.72
C ILE A 708 -5.60 8.13 -10.39
N TYR A 709 -4.30 8.34 -10.42
CA TYR A 709 -3.30 7.47 -11.05
C TYR A 709 -2.16 7.13 -10.08
N TRP A 710 -1.94 5.83 -9.87
CA TRP A 710 -0.80 5.27 -9.14
C TRP A 710 0.33 5.02 -10.13
N THR A 711 1.26 5.97 -10.19
CA THR A 711 2.28 6.05 -11.24
C THR A 711 3.11 4.78 -11.43
N ARG A 712 3.53 4.14 -10.32
CA ARG A 712 4.41 2.96 -10.32
C ARG A 712 3.69 1.66 -10.62
N GLU A 713 2.53 1.47 -10.01
CA GLU A 713 1.69 0.29 -10.24
C GLU A 713 0.94 0.36 -11.59
N GLY A 714 0.93 1.51 -12.29
CA GLY A 714 0.30 1.67 -13.59
C GLY A 714 -1.23 1.57 -13.57
N THR A 715 -1.83 1.63 -12.38
CA THR A 715 -3.28 1.50 -12.14
C THR A 715 -3.92 2.85 -11.84
N TYR A 716 -5.20 3.01 -12.16
CA TYR A 716 -5.95 4.26 -11.97
C TYR A 716 -7.34 4.00 -11.39
N GLN A 717 -8.09 5.06 -11.09
CA GLN A 717 -9.53 5.02 -10.77
C GLN A 717 -10.20 6.27 -11.37
N LEU A 718 -11.46 6.15 -11.81
CA LEU A 718 -12.27 7.24 -12.36
C LEU A 718 -13.57 7.40 -11.56
N PHE A 719 -13.86 8.61 -11.11
CA PHE A 719 -15.05 8.94 -10.32
C PHE A 719 -15.88 10.06 -10.97
N ASP A 720 -17.20 10.00 -10.78
CA ASP A 720 -18.14 11.08 -11.15
C ASP A 720 -18.71 11.71 -9.88
N LEU A 721 -18.07 12.80 -9.44
CA LEU A 721 -18.29 13.45 -8.15
C LEU A 721 -19.66 14.14 -8.04
N ALA A 722 -20.45 14.21 -9.11
CA ALA A 722 -21.85 14.65 -9.05
C ALA A 722 -22.80 13.54 -8.57
N THR A 723 -22.43 12.28 -8.76
CA THR A 723 -23.22 11.10 -8.33
C THR A 723 -22.57 10.33 -7.19
N ASP A 724 -21.25 10.42 -7.05
CA ASP A 724 -20.44 9.72 -6.05
C ASP A 724 -19.40 10.70 -5.45
N PRO A 725 -19.82 11.67 -4.62
CA PRO A 725 -18.92 12.65 -4.02
C PRO A 725 -17.93 12.04 -3.01
N HIS A 726 -18.17 10.79 -2.59
CA HIS A 726 -17.36 10.03 -1.64
C HIS A 726 -16.48 8.96 -2.32
N GLU A 727 -16.39 8.92 -3.65
CA GLU A 727 -15.46 8.08 -4.43
C GLU A 727 -15.56 6.56 -4.17
N GLN A 728 -16.75 6.07 -3.84
CA GLN A 728 -16.98 4.66 -3.48
C GLN A 728 -17.12 3.71 -4.68
N HIS A 729 -17.28 4.24 -5.91
CA HIS A 729 -17.53 3.50 -7.14
C HIS A 729 -16.59 3.92 -8.27
N ASP A 730 -15.44 3.25 -8.37
CA ASP A 730 -14.54 3.40 -9.52
C ASP A 730 -15.22 2.93 -10.82
N LEU A 731 -15.34 3.86 -11.78
CA LEU A 731 -15.94 3.70 -13.11
C LEU A 731 -14.92 3.40 -14.22
N SER A 732 -13.64 3.19 -13.88
CA SER A 732 -12.54 2.99 -14.85
C SER A 732 -12.79 1.89 -15.89
N ASP A 733 -13.50 0.82 -15.49
CA ASP A 733 -13.85 -0.31 -16.35
C ASP A 733 -15.18 -0.12 -17.11
N GLU A 734 -16.07 0.77 -16.65
CA GLU A 734 -17.36 1.11 -17.28
C GLU A 734 -17.25 2.27 -18.28
N ARG A 735 -16.44 3.28 -17.98
CA ARG A 735 -16.25 4.53 -18.76
C ARG A 735 -14.85 4.59 -19.36
N ARG A 736 -14.42 3.47 -19.96
CA ARG A 736 -13.03 3.22 -20.40
C ARG A 736 -12.43 4.31 -21.29
N ASP A 737 -13.17 4.76 -22.29
CA ASP A 737 -12.66 5.72 -23.28
C ASP A 737 -12.37 7.08 -22.62
N GLU A 738 -13.24 7.51 -21.70
CA GLU A 738 -13.09 8.70 -20.85
C GLU A 738 -11.98 8.55 -19.80
N ALA A 739 -11.82 7.34 -19.23
CA ALA A 739 -10.73 7.04 -18.30
C ALA A 739 -9.37 7.06 -19.01
N ARG A 740 -9.29 6.55 -20.26
CA ARG A 740 -8.08 6.66 -21.09
C ARG A 740 -7.79 8.10 -21.48
N GLU A 741 -8.79 8.85 -21.92
CA GLU A 741 -8.65 10.27 -22.26
C GLU A 741 -8.04 11.08 -21.09
N LEU A 742 -8.63 10.96 -19.89
CA LEU A 742 -8.14 11.66 -18.70
C LEU A 742 -6.76 11.16 -18.25
N LEU A 743 -6.47 9.86 -18.39
CA LEU A 743 -5.15 9.32 -18.09
C LEU A 743 -4.09 9.81 -19.09
N GLY A 744 -4.40 9.89 -20.38
CA GLY A 744 -3.50 10.41 -21.41
C GLY A 744 -3.20 11.89 -21.20
N LEU A 745 -4.23 12.70 -20.90
CA LEU A 745 -4.05 14.11 -20.51
C LEU A 745 -3.15 14.25 -19.26
N LEU A 746 -3.30 13.35 -18.28
CA LEU A 746 -2.49 13.34 -17.06
C LEU A 746 -1.03 12.90 -17.32
N ARG A 747 -0.80 11.83 -18.09
CA ARG A 747 0.54 11.34 -18.47
C ARG A 747 1.30 12.37 -19.29
N ALA A 748 0.64 12.96 -20.29
CA ALA A 748 1.18 14.06 -21.08
C ALA A 748 1.54 15.29 -20.21
N TRP A 749 0.75 15.60 -19.18
CA TRP A 749 1.01 16.71 -18.25
C TRP A 749 2.20 16.42 -17.32
N ILE A 750 2.36 15.18 -16.85
CA ILE A 750 3.54 14.72 -16.10
C ILE A 750 4.80 14.93 -16.95
N ALA A 751 4.82 14.35 -18.15
CA ALA A 751 6.00 14.34 -19.02
C ALA A 751 6.40 15.73 -19.54
N GLN A 752 5.44 16.61 -19.85
CA GLN A 752 5.72 17.97 -20.32
C GLN A 752 6.07 18.96 -19.21
N THR A 753 5.43 18.87 -18.03
CA THR A 753 5.45 19.99 -17.07
C THR A 753 6.31 19.78 -15.84
N HIS A 754 6.58 18.54 -15.43
CA HIS A 754 7.37 18.27 -14.23
C HIS A 754 8.82 18.74 -14.44
N LEU A 755 9.38 19.48 -13.48
CA LEU A 755 10.81 19.82 -13.51
C LEU A 755 11.65 18.53 -13.37
N PRO A 756 12.77 18.36 -14.10
CA PRO A 756 13.59 17.14 -14.05
C PRO A 756 13.95 16.69 -12.63
N GLN A 757 14.44 17.61 -11.80
CA GLN A 757 14.76 17.36 -10.39
C GLN A 757 13.55 17.04 -9.47
N ASN A 758 12.34 16.97 -10.02
CA ASN A 758 11.12 16.52 -9.35
C ASN A 758 10.53 15.24 -9.97
N ARG A 759 11.02 14.76 -11.13
CA ARG A 759 10.61 13.51 -11.78
C ARG A 759 11.14 12.31 -10.98
N THR A 760 10.41 11.18 -10.99
CA THR A 760 10.85 9.98 -10.27
C THR A 760 11.93 9.25 -11.06
N GLU A 761 11.78 9.27 -12.38
CA GLU A 761 12.53 8.58 -13.42
C GLU A 761 13.97 9.12 -13.50
N ASP A 762 14.12 10.45 -13.54
CA ASP A 762 15.41 11.15 -13.49
C ASP A 762 16.17 10.85 -12.19
N ILE A 763 15.49 10.87 -11.05
CA ILE A 763 16.12 10.62 -9.74
C ILE A 763 16.53 9.16 -9.57
N VAL A 764 15.75 8.19 -10.09
CA VAL A 764 16.18 6.78 -10.17
C VAL A 764 17.42 6.65 -11.06
N THR A 765 17.46 7.37 -12.17
CA THR A 765 18.58 7.36 -13.13
C THR A 765 19.84 7.99 -12.55
N GLU A 766 19.75 9.12 -11.84
CA GLU A 766 20.89 9.73 -11.11
C GLU A 766 21.36 8.88 -9.90
N ALA A 767 20.50 8.02 -9.36
CA ALA A 767 20.86 7.09 -8.28
C ALA A 767 21.55 5.81 -8.80
N ARG A 768 21.26 5.38 -10.04
CA ARG A 768 21.89 4.21 -10.67
C ARG A 768 23.31 4.53 -11.14
N LEU A 769 24.29 3.78 -10.66
CA LEU A 769 25.70 3.92 -11.02
C LEU A 769 26.15 2.78 -11.95
N ALA A 770 26.87 3.13 -13.02
CA ALA A 770 27.39 2.15 -13.98
C ALA A 770 28.51 1.23 -13.43
N ALA A 771 29.10 1.55 -12.26
CA ALA A 771 30.13 0.76 -11.59
C ALA A 771 30.24 1.16 -10.10
N GLU A 772 30.91 0.33 -9.28
CA GLU A 772 31.26 0.70 -7.91
C GLU A 772 32.21 1.93 -7.90
N PRO A 773 31.95 2.97 -7.09
CA PRO A 773 32.88 4.08 -6.93
C PRO A 773 34.29 3.64 -6.50
N ALA A 774 35.30 4.06 -7.27
CA ALA A 774 36.70 3.64 -7.06
C ALA A 774 37.33 4.23 -5.79
N ASN A 775 36.82 5.36 -5.30
CA ASN A 775 37.16 5.97 -4.02
C ASN A 775 35.86 6.26 -3.26
N MET A 776 35.91 6.15 -1.93
CA MET A 776 34.85 6.48 -0.98
C MET A 776 35.52 6.97 0.31
N THR A 777 34.86 7.85 1.07
CA THR A 777 35.33 8.34 2.37
C THR A 777 35.60 7.19 3.35
N ALA A 778 34.74 6.17 3.34
CA ALA A 778 35.12 4.85 3.83
C ALA A 778 34.42 3.72 3.04
N ARG A 779 35.20 2.71 2.65
CA ARG A 779 34.68 1.42 2.17
C ARG A 779 34.42 0.50 3.36
N LEU A 780 33.25 -0.13 3.37
CA LEU A 780 32.72 -0.96 4.46
C LEU A 780 32.51 -2.43 4.08
N ASP A 781 32.09 -2.69 2.83
CA ASP A 781 31.67 -4.01 2.33
C ASP A 781 30.74 -4.76 3.31
N ALA A 782 29.78 -4.04 3.89
CA ALA A 782 28.86 -4.55 4.90
C ALA A 782 27.67 -5.30 4.24
N GLN A 783 27.69 -6.62 4.33
CA GLN A 783 26.73 -7.51 3.68
C GLN A 783 25.45 -7.65 4.51
N PHE A 784 24.31 -7.23 3.97
CA PHE A 784 22.96 -7.51 4.47
C PHE A 784 22.45 -8.79 3.78
N PRO A 785 22.54 -9.98 4.41
CA PRO A 785 22.64 -11.23 3.67
C PRO A 785 21.35 -11.62 2.93
N GLY A 786 21.45 -11.79 1.62
CA GLY A 786 20.31 -12.09 0.75
C GLY A 786 19.53 -10.85 0.27
N MET A 787 20.10 -9.66 0.42
CA MET A 787 19.52 -8.39 -0.07
C MET A 787 20.59 -7.56 -0.80
N PHE A 788 21.51 -6.92 -0.06
CA PHE A 788 22.51 -6.02 -0.65
C PHE A 788 23.78 -5.92 0.20
N THR A 789 24.85 -5.40 -0.39
CA THR A 789 26.07 -4.98 0.29
C THR A 789 26.12 -3.46 0.32
N LEU A 790 26.20 -2.85 1.51
CA LEU A 790 26.62 -1.46 1.63
C LEU A 790 28.13 -1.42 1.38
N LEU A 791 28.51 -0.96 0.19
CA LEU A 791 29.89 -0.86 -0.26
C LEU A 791 30.67 0.11 0.61
N GLY A 792 30.06 1.27 0.92
CA GLY A 792 30.66 2.34 1.70
C GLY A 792 29.79 3.60 1.68
N TYR A 793 30.39 4.72 2.04
CA TYR A 793 29.76 6.05 1.98
C TYR A 793 30.77 7.14 1.67
N ASP A 794 30.27 8.29 1.22
CA ASP A 794 30.98 9.56 1.20
C ASP A 794 30.40 10.57 2.20
N LEU A 795 31.29 11.18 2.99
CA LEU A 795 31.02 12.26 3.93
C LEU A 795 32.17 13.28 3.78
N PRO A 796 32.12 14.14 2.74
CA PRO A 796 33.27 14.95 2.31
C PRO A 796 33.65 16.04 3.31
N GLU A 797 32.70 16.48 4.14
CA GLU A 797 32.92 17.48 5.19
C GLU A 797 32.59 16.89 6.56
N THR A 798 33.44 17.20 7.56
CA THR A 798 33.31 16.71 8.95
C THR A 798 33.34 17.86 9.97
N THR A 799 33.20 19.10 9.50
CA THR A 799 33.14 20.30 10.34
C THR A 799 32.15 21.28 9.72
N PHE A 800 31.13 21.66 10.48
CA PHE A 800 30.00 22.48 10.01
C PHE A 800 29.62 23.54 11.05
N ARG A 801 28.70 24.43 10.67
CA ARG A 801 28.04 25.41 11.54
C ARG A 801 26.52 25.16 11.63
N PRO A 802 25.84 25.71 12.65
CA PRO A 802 24.38 25.66 12.73
C PRO A 802 23.71 26.31 11.51
N GLY A 803 22.82 25.59 10.84
CA GLY A 803 22.17 26.00 9.59
C GLY A 803 22.90 25.58 8.30
N GLU A 804 24.10 25.01 8.37
CA GLU A 804 24.74 24.33 7.22
C GLU A 804 24.13 22.91 7.05
N ARG A 805 24.60 22.13 6.06
CA ARG A 805 24.01 20.84 5.67
C ARG A 805 25.01 19.71 5.83
N ILE A 806 24.61 18.63 6.48
CA ILE A 806 25.32 17.36 6.41
C ILE A 806 24.81 16.65 5.16
N ALA A 807 25.70 16.39 4.20
CA ALA A 807 25.44 15.53 3.05
C ALA A 807 26.19 14.19 3.23
N VAL A 808 25.49 13.08 3.05
CA VAL A 808 26.06 11.74 3.03
C VAL A 808 25.55 11.00 1.80
N ASP A 809 26.46 10.55 0.93
CA ASP A 809 26.12 9.61 -0.14
C ASP A 809 26.42 8.19 0.34
N PHE A 810 25.42 7.30 0.34
CA PHE A 810 25.61 5.88 0.65
C PHE A 810 25.64 5.06 -0.64
N PHE A 811 26.53 4.08 -0.72
CA PHE A 811 26.73 3.26 -1.92
C PHE A 811 26.40 1.78 -1.67
N TYR A 812 25.53 1.22 -2.50
CA TYR A 812 25.01 -0.14 -2.38
C TYR A 812 25.32 -0.94 -3.64
N ARG A 813 25.52 -2.25 -3.49
CA ARG A 813 25.37 -3.23 -4.56
C ARG A 813 24.23 -4.17 -4.21
N VAL A 814 23.27 -4.31 -5.09
CA VAL A 814 22.13 -5.23 -4.92
C VAL A 814 22.63 -6.66 -5.18
N ASP A 815 22.66 -7.50 -4.14
CA ASP A 815 23.19 -8.87 -4.25
C ASP A 815 22.08 -9.90 -4.55
N ALA A 816 20.81 -9.59 -4.22
CA ALA A 816 19.62 -10.40 -4.54
C ALA A 816 18.33 -9.56 -4.45
N SER A 817 17.23 -10.05 -5.07
CA SER A 817 15.92 -9.39 -5.07
C SER A 817 15.34 -9.30 -3.66
N ILE A 818 14.86 -8.12 -3.27
CA ILE A 818 14.38 -7.84 -1.91
C ILE A 818 12.85 -7.95 -1.89
N THR A 819 12.29 -8.71 -0.94
CA THR A 819 10.85 -9.06 -0.95
C THR A 819 9.92 -8.04 -0.27
N LYS A 820 10.47 -6.97 0.30
CA LYS A 820 9.72 -5.89 1.00
C LYS A 820 10.48 -4.56 0.98
N ASP A 821 9.79 -3.49 1.34
CA ASP A 821 10.36 -2.15 1.41
C ASP A 821 11.09 -1.96 2.76
N LEU A 822 12.38 -1.63 2.71
CA LEU A 822 13.25 -1.42 3.86
C LEU A 822 13.36 0.08 4.17
N PHE A 823 13.56 0.41 5.44
CA PHE A 823 13.55 1.78 5.93
C PHE A 823 14.83 2.10 6.71
N PHE A 824 15.51 3.17 6.28
CA PHE A 824 16.87 3.52 6.67
C PHE A 824 16.87 4.68 7.67
N TYR A 825 17.37 4.41 8.86
CA TYR A 825 17.51 5.39 9.95
C TYR A 825 18.93 5.93 9.96
N VAL A 826 19.14 7.07 9.31
CA VAL A 826 20.35 7.88 9.46
C VAL A 826 20.14 8.79 10.67
N ASN A 827 20.75 8.41 11.79
CA ASN A 827 20.63 9.11 13.07
C ASN A 827 21.80 10.06 13.30
N ILE A 828 21.49 11.17 13.96
CA ILE A 828 22.47 12.04 14.59
C ILE A 828 22.45 11.77 16.10
N GLU A 829 23.60 11.43 16.67
CA GLU A 829 23.75 11.08 18.10
C GLU A 829 24.74 12.04 18.76
N GLY A 830 24.29 12.79 19.77
CA GLY A 830 25.14 13.66 20.58
C GLY A 830 25.88 12.92 21.70
N PRO A 831 26.78 13.61 22.44
CA PRO A 831 27.36 13.09 23.67
C PRO A 831 26.29 12.71 24.70
N ALA A 832 26.61 11.82 25.65
CA ALA A 832 25.63 11.35 26.64
C ALA A 832 25.01 12.51 27.43
N GLY A 833 23.68 12.67 27.33
CA GLY A 833 22.92 13.77 27.94
C GLY A 833 22.75 15.02 27.06
N TYR A 834 23.33 15.06 25.87
CA TYR A 834 23.11 16.12 24.88
C TYR A 834 21.77 15.91 24.15
N PRO A 835 20.84 16.88 24.15
CA PRO A 835 19.59 16.76 23.43
C PRO A 835 19.79 17.01 21.93
N VAL A 836 19.72 15.95 21.13
CA VAL A 836 19.53 16.09 19.67
C VAL A 836 18.04 16.34 19.41
N PRO A 837 17.64 17.35 18.60
CA PRO A 837 16.24 17.56 18.25
C PRO A 837 15.68 16.36 17.48
N PRO A 838 14.49 15.81 17.81
CA PRO A 838 13.96 14.59 17.18
C PRO A 838 13.74 14.64 15.66
N HIS A 839 13.79 15.84 15.06
CA HIS A 839 13.68 16.07 13.62
C HIS A 839 15.05 16.20 12.92
N PHE A 840 16.17 16.14 13.65
CA PHE A 840 17.53 16.19 13.09
C PHE A 840 18.05 14.77 12.81
N HIS A 841 17.25 14.00 12.08
CA HIS A 841 17.55 12.63 11.65
C HIS A 841 16.93 12.42 10.26
N ALA A 842 17.53 11.60 9.41
CA ALA A 842 16.95 11.18 8.13
C ALA A 842 16.44 9.73 8.22
N HIS A 843 15.15 9.58 8.54
CA HIS A 843 14.46 8.31 8.72
C HIS A 843 13.59 8.04 7.49
N HIS A 844 14.09 7.26 6.53
CA HIS A 844 13.59 7.32 5.16
C HIS A 844 13.59 5.97 4.43
N TYR A 845 12.70 5.83 3.46
CA TYR A 845 12.92 4.92 2.34
C TYR A 845 14.06 5.50 1.47
N PRO A 846 15.02 4.67 1.03
CA PRO A 846 16.16 5.15 0.24
C PRO A 846 15.74 5.79 -1.08
N ILE A 847 16.61 6.63 -1.64
CA ILE A 847 16.42 7.35 -2.90
C ILE A 847 15.13 8.18 -2.82
N HIS A 848 14.96 8.90 -1.69
CA HIS A 848 13.75 9.65 -1.31
C HIS A 848 12.42 8.85 -1.41
N GLY A 849 12.47 7.51 -1.28
CA GLY A 849 11.31 6.64 -1.49
C GLY A 849 10.77 6.66 -2.91
N ARG A 850 11.56 7.14 -3.89
CA ARG A 850 11.24 7.12 -5.34
C ARG A 850 11.58 5.77 -5.96
N TYR A 851 12.73 5.19 -5.60
CA TYR A 851 13.10 3.83 -5.99
C TYR A 851 13.15 2.89 -4.78
N ARG A 852 12.05 2.18 -4.52
CA ARG A 852 11.89 1.34 -3.33
C ARG A 852 12.76 0.09 -3.40
N THR A 853 13.15 -0.43 -2.24
CA THR A 853 14.01 -1.62 -2.19
C THR A 853 13.35 -2.87 -2.80
N THR A 854 12.02 -2.99 -2.87
CA THR A 854 11.39 -4.10 -3.61
C THR A 854 11.62 -4.07 -5.12
N ASP A 855 11.95 -2.90 -5.66
CA ASP A 855 12.04 -2.66 -7.10
C ASP A 855 13.51 -2.65 -7.60
N TRP A 856 14.48 -2.74 -6.66
CA TRP A 856 15.93 -2.86 -6.87
C TRP A 856 16.32 -4.18 -7.56
N ARG A 857 17.19 -4.11 -8.58
CA ARG A 857 17.54 -5.26 -9.47
C ARG A 857 18.90 -5.86 -9.10
N PRO A 858 19.04 -7.20 -8.98
CA PRO A 858 20.32 -7.84 -8.67
C PRO A 858 21.43 -7.46 -9.65
N GLY A 859 22.56 -6.99 -9.11
CA GLY A 859 23.69 -6.49 -9.88
C GLY A 859 23.77 -4.96 -10.01
N GLU A 860 22.69 -4.22 -9.71
CA GLU A 860 22.73 -2.74 -9.68
C GLU A 860 23.73 -2.23 -8.63
N ILE A 861 24.42 -1.14 -8.97
CA ILE A 861 25.11 -0.27 -8.02
C ILE A 861 24.25 0.97 -7.84
N LEU A 862 23.88 1.30 -6.60
CA LEU A 862 22.97 2.39 -6.27
C LEU A 862 23.63 3.39 -5.32
N ARG A 863 23.30 4.67 -5.50
CA ARG A 863 23.65 5.79 -4.62
C ARG A 863 22.39 6.35 -3.96
N ASP A 864 22.45 6.54 -2.64
CA ASP A 864 21.41 7.21 -1.86
C ASP A 864 21.98 8.49 -1.23
N SER A 865 21.52 9.66 -1.68
CA SER A 865 22.07 10.96 -1.33
C SER A 865 21.26 11.65 -0.23
N VAL A 866 21.72 11.53 1.01
CA VAL A 866 20.99 12.00 2.20
C VAL A 866 21.50 13.37 2.65
N GLN A 867 20.67 14.40 2.50
CA GLN A 867 20.95 15.75 3.01
C GLN A 867 20.08 16.10 4.24
N MET A 868 20.73 16.54 5.31
CA MET A 868 20.12 16.98 6.57
C MET A 868 20.56 18.40 6.94
N VAL A 869 19.62 19.30 7.18
CA VAL A 869 19.91 20.67 7.66
C VAL A 869 20.21 20.64 9.16
N ILE A 870 21.30 21.29 9.58
CA ILE A 870 21.73 21.36 10.98
C ILE A 870 20.86 22.38 11.74
N PRO A 871 20.17 22.02 12.83
CA PRO A 871 19.33 22.93 13.60
C PRO A 871 20.07 24.17 14.10
N ARG A 872 19.48 25.36 13.87
CA ARG A 872 20.09 26.67 14.19
C ARG A 872 20.13 26.99 15.70
N ASP A 873 19.52 26.16 16.54
CA ASP A 873 19.51 26.25 18.00
C ASP A 873 20.65 25.47 18.68
N ILE A 874 21.45 24.71 17.93
CA ILE A 874 22.73 24.16 18.37
C ILE A 874 23.72 25.33 18.59
N ARG A 875 23.82 25.81 19.84
CA ARG A 875 24.56 27.04 20.20
C ARG A 875 25.99 26.84 20.71
N HIS A 876 26.45 25.59 20.81
CA HIS A 876 27.73 25.23 21.40
C HIS A 876 28.46 24.20 20.55
N PRO A 877 29.80 24.27 20.41
CA PRO A 877 30.55 23.28 19.67
C PRO A 877 30.33 21.87 20.21
N VAL A 878 30.06 20.92 19.32
CA VAL A 878 29.69 19.55 19.69
C VAL A 878 30.14 18.55 18.62
N GLU A 879 30.74 17.44 19.06
CA GLU A 879 30.93 16.25 18.23
C GLU A 879 29.62 15.48 18.19
N LEU A 880 29.03 15.37 17.01
CA LEU A 880 27.86 14.52 16.75
C LEU A 880 28.31 13.31 15.93
N ARG A 881 27.78 12.13 16.25
CA ARG A 881 28.00 10.90 15.51
C ARG A 881 26.87 10.69 14.51
N VAL A 882 27.22 10.33 13.29
CA VAL A 882 26.25 9.89 12.27
C VAL A 882 26.21 8.37 12.28
N THR A 883 25.03 7.76 12.39
CA THR A 883 24.87 6.30 12.33
C THR A 883 23.78 5.89 11.35
N LEU A 884 23.96 4.78 10.63
CA LEU A 884 22.95 4.18 9.76
C LEU A 884 22.43 2.89 10.41
N THR A 885 21.12 2.74 10.50
CA THR A 885 20.46 1.48 10.91
C THR A 885 19.37 1.13 9.92
N VAL A 886 19.39 -0.09 9.39
CA VAL A 886 18.38 -0.58 8.44
C VAL A 886 17.33 -1.40 9.18
N LEU A 887 16.06 -1.02 9.07
CA LEU A 887 14.93 -1.80 9.58
C LEU A 887 14.10 -2.39 8.44
N ASP A 888 13.54 -3.56 8.73
CA ASP A 888 12.40 -4.17 8.07
C ASP A 888 11.14 -3.87 8.90
N ALA A 889 10.40 -2.82 8.50
CA ALA A 889 9.21 -2.23 9.15
C ALA A 889 9.32 -1.86 10.65
N GLN A 890 9.64 -2.82 11.51
CA GLN A 890 9.82 -2.67 12.97
C GLN A 890 11.08 -3.38 13.50
N PHE A 891 11.80 -4.15 12.67
CA PHE A 891 12.85 -5.07 13.11
C PHE A 891 14.21 -4.76 12.46
N PRO A 892 15.30 -4.67 13.25
CA PRO A 892 16.63 -4.39 12.71
C PRO A 892 17.15 -5.55 11.87
N VAL A 893 17.76 -5.21 10.74
CA VAL A 893 18.39 -6.17 9.82
C VAL A 893 19.86 -6.37 10.21
N GLU A 894 20.30 -7.62 10.39
CA GLU A 894 21.69 -7.94 10.71
C GLU A 894 22.61 -7.85 9.48
N TYR A 895 23.66 -7.05 9.53
CA TYR A 895 24.77 -7.07 8.57
C TYR A 895 25.97 -7.89 9.06
N ARG A 896 26.89 -8.20 8.14
CA ARG A 896 28.23 -8.71 8.44
C ARG A 896 29.32 -7.92 7.72
N THR A 897 30.40 -7.63 8.43
CA THR A 897 31.66 -7.09 7.90
C THR A 897 32.77 -8.15 8.05
N PRO A 898 33.97 -7.96 7.47
CA PRO A 898 35.13 -8.78 7.79
C PRO A 898 35.54 -8.79 9.28
N THR A 899 35.01 -7.86 10.09
CA THR A 899 35.34 -7.67 11.51
C THR A 899 34.26 -8.13 12.49
N GLY A 900 33.03 -8.42 12.04
CA GLY A 900 31.95 -8.83 12.93
C GLY A 900 30.56 -8.89 12.29
N ALA A 901 29.53 -8.84 13.14
CA ALA A 901 28.12 -8.71 12.76
C ALA A 901 27.47 -7.62 13.60
N GLY A 902 26.49 -6.91 13.03
CA GLY A 902 25.87 -5.75 13.68
C GLY A 902 24.52 -5.36 13.09
N VAL A 903 23.98 -4.24 13.56
CA VAL A 903 22.66 -3.68 13.21
C VAL A 903 22.79 -2.20 12.82
N THR A 904 23.55 -1.45 13.61
CA THR A 904 23.88 -0.03 13.38
C THR A 904 25.33 0.09 12.90
N ILE A 905 25.58 1.01 11.98
CA ILE A 905 26.89 1.32 11.39
C ILE A 905 27.26 2.75 11.81
N GLU A 906 28.44 2.97 12.39
CA GLU A 906 28.96 4.34 12.62
C GLU A 906 29.49 4.88 11.28
N VAL A 907 28.75 5.84 10.72
CA VAL A 907 29.02 6.49 9.41
C VAL A 907 30.06 7.60 9.58
N GLY A 908 30.28 8.08 10.80
CA GLY A 908 31.36 9.01 11.11
C GLY A 908 31.00 9.98 12.21
N ARG A 909 31.79 11.05 12.30
CA ARG A 909 31.59 12.11 13.28
C ARG A 909 31.79 13.47 12.66
N VAL A 910 30.90 14.37 13.01
CA VAL A 910 30.85 15.75 12.51
C VAL A 910 30.99 16.71 13.68
N GLN A 911 31.81 17.75 13.50
CA GLN A 911 32.06 18.78 14.50
C GLN A 911 31.21 20.00 14.16
N ILE A 912 30.19 20.31 14.95
CA ILE A 912 29.53 21.61 14.88
C ILE A 912 30.41 22.62 15.61
N ARG A 913 30.62 23.82 15.06
CA ARG A 913 31.49 24.89 15.61
C ARG A 913 30.80 26.24 15.72
#